data_AF-A0A8D1A322-F1
#
_entry.id   AF-A0A8D1A322-F1
#
_cell.length_a   1.000
_cell.length_b   1.000
_cell.length_c   1.000
_cell.angle_alpha   90.00
_cell.angle_beta   90.00
_cell.angle_gamma   90.00
#
_symmetry.space_group_name_H-M   'P 1'
#
loop_
_entity.id
_entity.type
_entity.pdbx_description
1 polymer ?
#
loop_
_entity_poly.entity_id
_entity_poly.type
_entity_poly.pdbx_seq_one_letter_code
_entity_poly.pdbx_strand_id
1 'polypeptide(L)'
;MASCRACDLKVLVATVCGLLTAVVLGLGIWRLVIRIQRETLTPPSSIPVEFCRNGGTWENGRCICPEEWKGLRCTITNFCENSTYGSFTFNRIPVGRYGSSLQTCDKNTLNAGNPVATRLCSLNIYGEIELQNVTIGNCNENLETLEKQIVNISTQSQNISDETRILTSDASKLTPENITSATRVVGQIFNKSRNALPEAKIVAVTTVSQLLDASEDAFQRAAATTNDDTFATLIEQMETYSLSLGNTSVVEPNIAIQSVNFSSEDSGGSTGVLFTVLKGASGSLVSGSTLLNTNVDKLNLNEQAELQILLNTSKTNAKACGFVVYQNNKLFQSKTFITKSEFSQKIVSSKTDQNMENQNASVEMAFSPRYNQKEFQLHSYACVYWNFSMKDWDTYGCHKEGFVDGFLRCRCNHTTNFAVLMSFKKDYKYPKSLDILSNFGCALSITGLALTIIFQVVTRKVRKTSVTWVLVSLCGSMLIFNLLFVFGIENSNKNQQTSKSDTDNIDLSSNEMLREDIIFVSNPKCTVIAALLHYFLLATFTWMGLSAGQLYFLLMRTMKPLPQHFILFLSLIGWCWLAVQEGNDFIKSPLLWSFIVPVTIILISNIVIFIVIAVKVLWRNNQNLTSTKKVSSLKKILSTLSIAVVFGITWILAYLMLMNNDDIRIIFSYIFCLFNTTQGLQIFILYTVRTKIFQNKASTVLKSLSSSAGKVKVLPSMSPLRLRVRMYNMLRSFPALYGRFRLLDPSVLTEEMTDPESDQAW
;
A
#
# COMPACT_ATOMS: atom_id res chain seq x y z
N MET A 1 -4.82 6.83 60.08
CA MET A 1 -5.94 7.79 60.11
C MET A 1 -6.03 8.43 58.73
N ALA A 2 -6.90 7.92 57.86
CA ALA A 2 -7.23 8.54 56.58
C ALA A 2 -8.71 8.22 56.33
N SER A 3 -9.55 9.23 56.55
CA SER A 3 -11.00 9.16 56.48
C SER A 3 -11.43 8.79 55.06
N CYS A 4 -11.89 7.55 54.90
CA CYS A 4 -12.53 7.09 53.68
C CYS A 4 -13.91 7.76 53.61
N ARG A 5 -14.00 8.92 52.94
CA ARG A 5 -15.27 9.62 52.69
C ARG A 5 -16.24 8.62 52.06
N ALA A 6 -17.32 8.31 52.78
CA ALA A 6 -18.46 7.61 52.22
C ALA A 6 -18.95 8.42 51.02
N CYS A 7 -18.69 7.92 49.81
CA CYS A 7 -19.19 8.53 48.58
C CYS A 7 -20.72 8.46 48.66
N ASP A 8 -21.36 9.61 48.85
CA ASP A 8 -22.80 9.70 49.04
C ASP A 8 -23.49 9.16 47.78
N LEU A 9 -24.29 8.10 47.96
CA LEU A 9 -24.97 7.39 46.89
C LEU A 9 -25.81 8.35 46.02
N LYS A 10 -26.27 9.48 46.58
CA LYS A 10 -26.96 10.54 45.84
C LYS A 10 -26.06 11.24 44.82
N VAL A 11 -24.80 11.49 45.15
CA VAL A 11 -23.82 12.12 44.24
C VAL A 11 -23.46 11.15 43.11
N LEU A 12 -23.35 9.86 43.40
CA LEU A 12 -23.16 8.81 42.40
C LEU A 12 -24.35 8.71 41.43
N VAL A 13 -25.57 8.80 41.95
CA VAL A 13 -26.79 8.73 41.14
C VAL A 13 -26.97 10.00 40.30
N ALA A 14 -26.64 11.17 40.85
CA ALA A 14 -26.65 12.43 40.12
C ALA A 14 -25.61 12.45 38.99
N THR A 15 -24.41 11.93 39.24
CA THR A 15 -23.37 11.80 38.19
C THR A 15 -23.75 10.80 37.11
N VAL A 16 -24.31 9.64 37.49
CA VAL A 16 -24.77 8.63 36.51
C VAL A 16 -25.97 9.14 35.70
N CYS A 17 -26.95 9.78 36.33
CA CYS A 17 -28.08 10.40 35.61
C CYS A 17 -27.61 11.54 34.72
N GLY A 18 -26.70 12.40 35.20
CA GLY A 18 -26.12 13.49 34.43
C GLY A 18 -25.39 13.02 33.18
N LEU A 19 -24.56 11.97 33.31
CA LEU A 19 -23.89 11.31 32.19
C LEU A 19 -24.88 10.68 31.22
N LEU A 20 -25.91 9.97 31.72
CA LEU A 20 -26.93 9.37 30.85
C LEU A 20 -27.73 10.44 30.10
N THR A 21 -28.09 11.55 30.75
CA THR A 21 -28.82 12.65 30.11
C THR A 21 -27.97 13.39 29.10
N ALA A 22 -26.68 13.61 29.38
CA ALA A 22 -25.76 14.23 28.42
C ALA A 22 -25.57 13.36 27.18
N VAL A 23 -25.46 12.03 27.36
CA VAL A 23 -25.39 11.07 26.25
C VAL A 23 -26.69 11.03 25.46
N VAL A 24 -27.86 10.96 26.11
CA VAL A 24 -29.15 10.93 25.41
C VAL A 24 -29.46 12.24 24.68
N LEU A 25 -29.14 13.39 25.27
CA LEU A 25 -29.30 14.70 24.64
C LEU A 25 -28.30 14.89 23.49
N GLY A 26 -27.05 14.46 23.65
CA GLY A 26 -26.05 14.44 22.58
C GLY A 26 -26.46 13.55 21.40
N LEU A 27 -27.01 12.37 21.68
CA LEU A 27 -27.57 11.46 20.67
C LEU A 27 -28.79 12.03 19.95
N GLY A 28 -29.64 12.79 20.66
CA GLY A 28 -30.81 13.46 20.09
C GLY A 28 -30.44 14.62 19.17
N ILE A 29 -29.49 15.46 19.59
CA ILE A 29 -28.99 16.59 18.79
C ILE A 29 -28.25 16.06 17.54
N TRP A 30 -27.45 15.01 17.70
CA TRP A 30 -26.73 14.36 16.60
C TRP A 30 -27.65 13.71 15.56
N ARG A 31 -28.75 13.05 15.99
CA ARG A 31 -29.77 12.52 15.07
C ARG A 31 -30.46 13.62 14.26
N LEU A 32 -30.63 14.81 14.84
CA LEU A 32 -31.15 15.96 14.10
C LEU A 32 -30.14 16.46 13.06
N VAL A 33 -28.86 16.53 13.42
CA VAL A 33 -27.77 16.98 12.51
C VAL A 33 -27.55 16.01 11.34
N ILE A 34 -27.57 14.70 11.58
CA ILE A 34 -27.44 13.68 10.51
C ILE A 34 -28.62 13.73 9.54
N ARG A 35 -29.83 14.04 10.02
CA ARG A 35 -31.01 14.13 9.15
C ARG A 35 -30.97 15.36 8.23
N ILE A 36 -30.20 16.40 8.61
CA ILE A 36 -30.01 17.62 7.83
C ILE A 36 -28.85 17.47 6.81
N GLN A 37 -27.89 16.58 7.03
CA GLN A 37 -26.77 16.33 6.11
C GLN A 37 -27.04 15.27 5.02
N ARG A 38 -28.20 14.59 5.03
CA ARG A 38 -28.50 13.47 4.13
C ARG A 38 -29.33 13.83 2.89
N GLU A 39 -29.19 15.04 2.39
CA GLU A 39 -29.65 15.43 1.05
C GLU A 39 -28.57 16.25 0.35
N THR A 40 -27.49 15.61 -0.07
CA THR A 40 -26.72 16.08 -1.23
C THR A 40 -25.76 14.99 -1.73
N LEU A 41 -25.89 14.70 -3.03
CA LEU A 41 -24.86 14.20 -3.94
C LEU A 41 -24.48 12.70 -3.87
N THR A 42 -25.29 11.88 -4.55
CA THR A 42 -24.78 10.76 -5.34
C THR A 42 -24.32 11.27 -6.71
N PRO A 43 -23.04 11.14 -7.11
CA PRO A 43 -22.67 11.30 -8.50
C PRO A 43 -23.02 10.02 -9.29
N PRO A 44 -23.51 10.13 -10.54
CA PRO A 44 -23.71 8.97 -11.39
C PRO A 44 -22.34 8.48 -11.87
N SER A 45 -21.99 7.25 -11.53
CA SER A 45 -20.90 6.53 -12.19
C SER A 45 -21.40 6.04 -13.56
N SER A 46 -21.29 6.88 -14.59
CA SER A 46 -21.33 6.38 -15.96
C SER A 46 -19.96 5.79 -16.28
N ILE A 47 -19.82 4.48 -16.07
CA ILE A 47 -18.74 3.69 -16.64
C ILE A 47 -18.98 3.68 -18.16
N PRO A 48 -18.06 4.18 -19.00
CA PRO A 48 -18.12 3.87 -20.42
C PRO A 48 -17.77 2.40 -20.59
N VAL A 49 -18.69 1.64 -21.16
CA VAL A 49 -18.52 0.24 -21.58
C VAL A 49 -17.27 0.11 -22.46
N GLU A 50 -16.43 -0.89 -22.16
CA GLU A 50 -15.14 -1.29 -22.80
C GLU A 50 -14.82 -0.66 -24.18
N PHE A 51 -14.23 0.54 -24.18
CA PHE A 51 -13.68 1.13 -25.39
C PHE A 51 -12.40 0.41 -25.87
N CYS A 52 -11.67 -0.20 -24.94
CA CYS A 52 -10.45 -0.96 -25.20
C CYS A 52 -10.76 -2.45 -25.35
N ARG A 53 -10.18 -3.08 -26.37
CA ARG A 53 -10.34 -4.51 -26.65
C ARG A 53 -9.09 -5.28 -26.22
N ASN A 54 -9.19 -6.61 -26.22
CA ASN A 54 -8.06 -7.54 -26.02
C ASN A 54 -7.24 -7.27 -24.75
N GLY A 55 -7.91 -6.97 -23.63
CA GLY A 55 -7.24 -6.72 -22.35
C GLY A 55 -6.58 -5.34 -22.22
N GLY A 56 -6.85 -4.42 -23.14
CA GLY A 56 -6.38 -3.04 -23.01
C GLY A 56 -7.10 -2.26 -21.91
N THR A 57 -6.39 -1.37 -21.21
CA THR A 57 -6.94 -0.50 -20.15
C THR A 57 -7.13 0.93 -20.66
N TRP A 58 -8.22 1.59 -20.26
CA TRP A 58 -8.47 2.98 -20.65
C TRP A 58 -7.86 3.95 -19.65
N GLU A 59 -6.87 4.73 -20.10
CA GLU A 59 -6.22 5.76 -19.28
C GLU A 59 -6.05 7.05 -20.08
N ASN A 60 -6.44 8.19 -19.49
CA ASN A 60 -6.25 9.54 -20.03
C ASN A 60 -6.69 9.74 -21.50
N GLY A 61 -7.81 9.13 -21.91
CA GLY A 61 -8.37 9.32 -23.26
C GLY A 61 -7.79 8.39 -24.34
N ARG A 62 -7.03 7.35 -23.98
CA ARG A 62 -6.46 6.35 -24.90
C ARG A 62 -6.49 4.94 -24.29
N CYS A 63 -6.51 3.92 -25.14
CA CYS A 63 -6.28 2.53 -24.73
C CYS A 63 -4.79 2.21 -24.59
N ILE A 64 -4.44 1.65 -23.45
CA ILE A 64 -3.16 1.03 -23.15
C ILE A 64 -3.27 -0.45 -23.51
N CYS A 65 -2.48 -0.91 -24.48
CA CYS A 65 -2.56 -2.27 -25.01
C CYS A 65 -1.54 -3.21 -24.37
N PRO A 66 -1.90 -4.50 -24.17
CA PRO A 66 -0.92 -5.54 -23.88
C PRO A 66 0.02 -5.73 -25.07
N GLU A 67 1.20 -6.29 -24.85
CA GLU A 67 2.30 -6.34 -25.84
C GLU A 67 1.93 -7.03 -27.15
N GLU A 68 1.01 -7.98 -27.08
CA GLU A 68 0.45 -8.71 -28.22
C GLU A 68 -0.46 -7.84 -29.12
N TRP A 69 -0.82 -6.63 -28.69
CA TRP A 69 -1.79 -5.81 -29.38
C TRP A 69 -1.32 -4.36 -29.52
N LYS A 70 -1.66 -3.73 -30.63
CA LYS A 70 -1.36 -2.32 -30.92
C LYS A 70 -2.55 -1.59 -31.52
N GLY A 71 -2.37 -0.28 -31.75
CA GLY A 71 -3.39 0.61 -32.31
C GLY A 71 -4.25 1.29 -31.23
N LEU A 72 -5.04 2.29 -31.66
CA LEU A 72 -5.82 3.17 -30.77
C LEU A 72 -6.79 2.46 -29.82
N ARG A 73 -7.21 1.23 -30.17
CA ARG A 73 -8.16 0.40 -29.41
C ARG A 73 -7.64 -1.01 -29.08
N CYS A 74 -6.34 -1.27 -29.30
CA CYS A 74 -5.73 -2.59 -29.07
C CYS A 74 -6.30 -3.71 -29.95
N THR A 75 -6.60 -3.38 -31.21
CA THR A 75 -7.24 -4.31 -32.17
C THR A 75 -6.29 -4.81 -33.25
N ILE A 76 -5.09 -4.23 -33.36
CA ILE A 76 -4.09 -4.62 -34.37
C ILE A 76 -3.18 -5.66 -33.72
N THR A 77 -2.97 -6.79 -34.37
CA THR A 77 -2.08 -7.84 -33.88
C THR A 77 -0.63 -7.37 -33.86
N ASN A 78 0.10 -7.78 -32.83
CA ASN A 78 1.51 -7.49 -32.63
C ASN A 78 2.27 -8.72 -32.11
N PHE A 79 1.92 -9.91 -32.60
CA PHE A 79 2.58 -11.16 -32.28
C PHE A 79 2.58 -12.12 -33.48
N CYS A 80 3.52 -13.05 -33.43
CA CYS A 80 3.54 -14.24 -34.25
C CYS A 80 2.73 -15.35 -33.56
N GLU A 81 1.88 -16.05 -34.33
CA GLU A 81 1.04 -17.13 -33.80
C GLU A 81 1.85 -18.34 -33.32
N ASN A 82 1.19 -19.23 -32.57
CA ASN A 82 1.76 -20.51 -32.14
C ASN A 82 2.34 -21.26 -33.35
N SER A 83 3.57 -21.74 -33.20
CA SER A 83 4.29 -22.37 -34.31
C SER A 83 5.06 -23.61 -33.88
N THR A 84 5.29 -24.51 -34.83
CA THR A 84 6.13 -25.69 -34.67
C THR A 84 7.25 -25.69 -35.70
N TYR A 85 8.43 -26.15 -35.29
CA TYR A 85 9.57 -26.34 -36.18
C TYR A 85 10.31 -27.60 -35.77
N GLY A 86 10.25 -28.64 -36.61
CA GLY A 86 10.74 -29.97 -36.24
C GLY A 86 10.01 -30.51 -35.01
N SER A 87 10.76 -30.80 -33.94
CA SER A 87 10.24 -31.26 -32.64
C SER A 87 9.94 -30.13 -31.65
N PHE A 88 10.19 -28.87 -32.02
CA PHE A 88 10.05 -27.72 -31.12
C PHE A 88 8.73 -26.98 -31.33
N THR A 89 8.08 -26.64 -30.22
CA THR A 89 6.84 -25.87 -30.15
C THR A 89 7.11 -24.52 -29.50
N PHE A 90 6.54 -23.46 -30.08
CA PHE A 90 6.62 -22.09 -29.57
C PHE A 90 5.19 -21.55 -29.38
N ASN A 91 4.96 -20.92 -28.23
CA ASN A 91 3.74 -20.14 -27.98
C ASN A 91 3.77 -18.83 -28.80
N ARG A 92 2.72 -18.02 -28.70
CA ARG A 92 2.67 -16.68 -29.28
C ARG A 92 3.87 -15.86 -28.85
N ILE A 93 4.49 -15.19 -29.81
CA ILE A 93 5.70 -14.40 -29.60
C ILE A 93 5.40 -12.96 -30.00
N PRO A 94 5.44 -11.96 -29.09
CA PRO A 94 5.29 -10.57 -29.46
C PRO A 94 6.33 -10.12 -30.48
N VAL A 95 5.94 -9.24 -31.40
CA VAL A 95 6.84 -8.66 -32.41
C VAL A 95 7.98 -7.91 -31.72
N GLY A 96 9.20 -8.16 -32.15
CA GLY A 96 10.43 -7.65 -31.56
C GLY A 96 10.96 -8.49 -30.40
N ARG A 97 10.30 -9.59 -30.02
CA ARG A 97 10.75 -10.49 -28.94
C ARG A 97 11.14 -11.87 -29.45
N TYR A 98 12.01 -12.52 -28.69
CA TYR A 98 12.31 -13.94 -28.83
C TYR A 98 11.32 -14.77 -28.01
N GLY A 99 10.81 -15.85 -28.59
CA GLY A 99 10.05 -16.87 -27.89
C GLY A 99 10.89 -18.13 -27.69
N SER A 100 10.80 -18.70 -26.48
CA SER A 100 11.49 -19.92 -26.12
C SER A 100 10.65 -21.16 -26.46
N SER A 101 11.32 -22.26 -26.79
CA SER A 101 10.66 -23.55 -27.01
C SER A 101 10.05 -24.08 -25.72
N LEU A 102 8.90 -24.75 -25.83
CA LEU A 102 8.30 -25.47 -24.70
C LEU A 102 9.15 -26.67 -24.25
N GLN A 103 9.92 -27.24 -25.18
CA GLN A 103 10.89 -28.28 -24.90
C GLN A 103 12.09 -27.69 -24.16
N THR A 104 12.53 -28.38 -23.11
CA THR A 104 13.69 -28.01 -22.28
C THR A 104 14.77 -29.07 -22.31
N CYS A 105 16.00 -28.68 -22.05
CA CYS A 105 17.14 -29.60 -21.93
C CYS A 105 16.93 -30.66 -20.84
N ASP A 106 17.38 -31.88 -21.12
CA ASP A 106 17.19 -33.05 -20.25
C ASP A 106 17.91 -32.91 -18.90
N LYS A 107 17.41 -33.61 -17.88
CA LYS A 107 17.95 -33.57 -16.51
C LYS A 107 19.44 -33.97 -16.38
N ASN A 108 19.98 -34.68 -17.37
CA ASN A 108 21.37 -35.16 -17.37
C ASN A 108 22.35 -34.20 -18.04
N THR A 109 21.89 -33.01 -18.45
CA THR A 109 22.68 -32.00 -19.16
C THR A 109 23.06 -30.83 -18.25
N LEU A 110 24.07 -30.04 -18.63
CA LEU A 110 24.61 -28.96 -17.79
C LEU A 110 23.64 -27.80 -17.56
N ASN A 111 22.69 -27.58 -18.47
CA ASN A 111 21.68 -26.53 -18.38
C ASN A 111 20.25 -27.10 -18.31
N ALA A 112 20.08 -28.28 -17.70
CA ALA A 112 18.79 -28.94 -17.50
C ALA A 112 17.64 -27.97 -17.11
N GLY A 113 16.51 -28.06 -17.82
CA GLY A 113 15.34 -27.21 -17.58
C GLY A 113 15.35 -25.84 -18.27
N ASN A 114 16.44 -25.47 -18.96
CA ASN A 114 16.47 -24.33 -19.89
C ASN A 114 15.83 -24.72 -21.24
N PRO A 115 15.24 -23.76 -21.98
CA PRO A 115 14.67 -24.04 -23.30
C PRO A 115 15.77 -24.45 -24.29
N VAL A 116 15.47 -25.42 -25.15
CA VAL A 116 16.42 -25.95 -26.14
C VAL A 116 16.61 -25.00 -27.32
N ALA A 117 15.56 -24.28 -27.69
CA ALA A 117 15.58 -23.43 -28.87
C ALA A 117 14.83 -22.12 -28.64
N THR A 118 15.17 -21.10 -29.42
CA THR A 118 14.50 -19.80 -29.42
C THR A 118 14.23 -19.34 -30.84
N ARG A 119 13.25 -18.44 -31.00
CA ARG A 119 12.84 -17.92 -32.29
C ARG A 119 12.44 -16.45 -32.17
N LEU A 120 12.88 -15.61 -33.10
CA LEU A 120 12.53 -14.19 -33.13
C LEU A 120 11.24 -13.97 -33.93
N CYS A 121 10.33 -13.16 -33.39
CA CYS A 121 9.24 -12.56 -34.14
C CYS A 121 9.64 -11.13 -34.55
N SER A 122 9.67 -10.81 -35.83
CA SER A 122 10.13 -9.51 -36.35
C SER A 122 9.15 -8.94 -37.38
N LEU A 123 9.43 -7.72 -37.84
CA LEU A 123 8.75 -7.14 -39.00
C LEU A 123 9.67 -7.22 -40.21
N ASN A 124 9.13 -7.62 -41.36
CA ASN A 124 9.84 -7.54 -42.62
C ASN A 124 9.94 -6.08 -43.11
N ILE A 125 10.64 -5.85 -44.23
CA ILE A 125 10.80 -4.52 -44.84
C ILE A 125 9.48 -3.85 -45.26
N TYR A 126 8.41 -4.63 -45.41
CA TYR A 126 7.06 -4.16 -45.77
C TYR A 126 6.18 -3.93 -44.53
N GLY A 127 6.71 -4.16 -43.32
CA GLY A 127 5.99 -3.99 -42.05
C GLY A 127 5.04 -5.16 -41.70
N GLU A 128 5.17 -6.30 -42.38
CA GLU A 128 4.41 -7.52 -42.07
C GLU A 128 5.14 -8.36 -41.01
N ILE A 129 4.37 -9.05 -40.18
CA ILE A 129 4.89 -9.89 -39.09
C ILE A 129 5.48 -11.17 -39.68
N GLU A 130 6.76 -11.41 -39.42
CA GLU A 130 7.46 -12.62 -39.84
C GLU A 130 8.13 -13.33 -38.67
N LEU A 131 8.11 -14.66 -38.72
CA LEU A 131 8.86 -15.50 -37.79
C LEU A 131 10.21 -15.87 -38.40
N GLN A 132 11.28 -15.51 -37.72
CA GLN A 132 12.64 -15.86 -38.13
C GLN A 132 12.95 -17.36 -37.95
N ASN A 133 14.10 -17.78 -38.48
CA ASN A 133 14.62 -19.13 -38.31
C ASN A 133 14.90 -19.46 -36.83
N VAL A 134 14.83 -20.74 -36.49
CA VAL A 134 15.05 -21.24 -35.12
C VAL A 134 16.55 -21.26 -34.81
N THR A 135 16.92 -20.71 -33.66
CA THR A 135 18.24 -20.88 -33.08
C THR A 135 18.18 -22.01 -32.06
N ILE A 136 18.95 -23.07 -32.30
CA ILE A 136 19.04 -24.24 -31.40
C ILE A 136 20.27 -24.05 -30.51
N GLY A 137 20.06 -24.11 -29.19
CA GLY A 137 21.12 -23.98 -28.19
C GLY A 137 21.76 -25.31 -27.82
N ASN A 138 22.94 -25.23 -27.21
CA ASN A 138 23.70 -26.37 -26.74
C ASN A 138 23.33 -26.73 -25.30
N CYS A 139 22.68 -27.88 -25.09
CA CYS A 139 22.33 -28.33 -23.73
C CYS A 139 23.56 -28.68 -22.85
N ASN A 140 24.73 -28.84 -23.46
CA ASN A 140 25.98 -29.12 -22.73
C ASN A 140 26.78 -27.86 -22.41
N GLU A 141 26.17 -26.67 -22.50
CA GLU A 141 26.79 -25.41 -22.14
C GLU A 141 25.95 -24.65 -21.10
N ASN A 142 26.62 -23.98 -20.18
CA ASN A 142 26.03 -23.07 -19.21
C ASN A 142 26.82 -21.74 -19.16
N LEU A 143 26.28 -20.75 -18.45
CA LEU A 143 26.87 -19.41 -18.40
C LEU A 143 28.31 -19.40 -17.84
N GLU A 144 28.63 -20.28 -16.89
CA GLU A 144 29.99 -20.40 -16.34
C GLU A 144 30.98 -20.99 -17.36
N THR A 145 30.54 -21.97 -18.16
CA THR A 145 31.37 -22.52 -19.24
C THR A 145 31.60 -21.51 -20.36
N LEU A 146 30.57 -20.74 -20.75
CA LEU A 146 30.68 -19.66 -21.73
C LEU A 146 31.64 -18.57 -21.25
N GLU A 147 31.60 -18.26 -19.95
CA GLU A 147 32.52 -17.32 -19.34
C GLU A 147 33.99 -17.73 -19.49
N LYS A 148 34.30 -19.03 -19.40
CA LYS A 148 35.68 -19.54 -19.61
C LYS A 148 36.11 -19.49 -21.09
N GLN A 149 35.16 -19.56 -22.02
CA GLN A 149 35.42 -19.51 -23.46
C GLN A 149 35.69 -18.08 -24.00
N ILE A 150 35.50 -17.05 -23.16
CA ILE A 150 35.69 -15.61 -23.48
C ILE A 150 37.07 -15.27 -24.08
N VAL A 151 38.09 -16.11 -23.90
CA VAL A 151 39.44 -15.88 -24.45
C VAL A 151 39.44 -15.83 -26.00
N ASN A 152 38.54 -16.55 -26.67
CA ASN A 152 38.46 -16.64 -28.15
C ASN A 152 37.30 -15.83 -28.78
N ILE A 153 36.84 -14.75 -28.11
CA ILE A 153 35.66 -13.97 -28.55
C ILE A 153 35.69 -13.50 -30.01
N SER A 154 36.85 -13.13 -30.56
CA SER A 154 36.91 -12.57 -31.92
C SER A 154 36.30 -13.48 -33.00
N THR A 155 36.38 -14.81 -32.84
CA THR A 155 35.84 -15.78 -33.81
C THR A 155 34.55 -16.46 -33.34
N GLN A 156 34.31 -16.56 -32.04
CA GLN A 156 33.14 -17.25 -31.47
C GLN A 156 32.06 -16.32 -30.89
N SER A 157 32.23 -15.00 -30.98
CA SER A 157 31.32 -14.00 -30.39
C SER A 157 29.85 -14.24 -30.72
N GLN A 158 29.52 -14.60 -31.97
CA GLN A 158 28.14 -14.88 -32.37
C GLN A 158 27.55 -16.06 -31.60
N ASN A 159 28.25 -17.21 -31.59
CA ASN A 159 27.80 -18.40 -30.88
C ASN A 159 27.64 -18.14 -29.38
N ILE A 160 28.64 -17.50 -28.75
CA ILE A 160 28.60 -17.16 -27.32
C ILE A 160 27.40 -16.26 -27.03
N SER A 161 27.13 -15.26 -27.87
CA SER A 161 26.00 -14.36 -27.66
C SER A 161 24.66 -15.07 -27.81
N ASP A 162 24.51 -15.96 -28.79
CA ASP A 162 23.29 -16.73 -29.01
C ASP A 162 23.01 -17.71 -27.86
N GLU A 163 24.01 -18.46 -27.41
CA GLU A 163 23.88 -19.36 -26.26
C GLU A 163 23.54 -18.59 -24.97
N THR A 164 24.19 -17.45 -24.74
CA THR A 164 23.91 -16.61 -23.55
C THR A 164 22.46 -16.10 -23.58
N ARG A 165 21.95 -15.69 -24.75
CA ARG A 165 20.55 -15.25 -24.92
C ARG A 165 19.55 -16.38 -24.67
N ILE A 166 19.87 -17.61 -25.08
CA ILE A 166 19.00 -18.78 -24.82
C ILE A 166 18.94 -19.06 -23.31
N LEU A 167 20.09 -19.11 -22.66
CA LEU A 167 20.22 -19.37 -21.22
C LEU A 167 19.60 -18.28 -20.32
N THR A 168 19.40 -17.07 -20.85
CA THR A 168 18.80 -15.94 -20.12
C THR A 168 17.33 -15.66 -20.50
N SER A 169 16.76 -16.46 -21.39
CA SER A 169 15.40 -16.23 -21.91
C SER A 169 14.27 -16.41 -20.89
N ASP A 170 14.46 -17.24 -19.86
CA ASP A 170 13.50 -17.41 -18.76
C ASP A 170 13.99 -16.66 -17.51
N ALA A 171 13.68 -15.36 -17.45
CA ALA A 171 14.11 -14.47 -16.39
C ALA A 171 13.64 -14.89 -14.98
N SER A 172 12.59 -15.72 -14.88
CA SER A 172 12.07 -16.22 -13.59
C SER A 172 12.96 -17.28 -12.94
N LYS A 173 13.82 -17.94 -13.73
CA LYS A 173 14.74 -18.99 -13.28
C LYS A 173 16.17 -18.50 -13.04
N LEU A 174 16.46 -17.24 -13.37
CA LEU A 174 17.81 -16.70 -13.26
C LEU A 174 18.24 -16.59 -11.79
N THR A 175 19.32 -17.29 -11.45
CA THR A 175 19.96 -17.18 -10.12
C THR A 175 20.92 -15.99 -10.07
N PRO A 176 21.31 -15.51 -8.87
CA PRO A 176 22.30 -14.44 -8.72
C PRO A 176 23.63 -14.73 -9.44
N GLU A 177 24.06 -15.99 -9.46
CA GLU A 177 25.27 -16.44 -10.16
C GLU A 177 25.08 -16.38 -11.68
N ASN A 178 23.91 -16.78 -12.19
CA ASN A 178 23.60 -16.67 -13.62
C ASN A 178 23.61 -15.22 -14.08
N ILE A 179 23.00 -14.30 -13.32
CA ILE A 179 23.01 -12.86 -13.62
C ILE A 179 24.45 -12.35 -13.70
N THR A 180 25.29 -12.72 -12.72
CA THR A 180 26.68 -12.30 -12.64
C THR A 180 27.49 -12.80 -13.85
N SER A 181 27.44 -14.10 -14.15
CA SER A 181 28.17 -14.68 -15.28
C SER A 181 27.68 -14.16 -16.62
N ALA A 182 26.36 -14.03 -16.84
CA ALA A 182 25.82 -13.45 -18.06
C ALA A 182 26.25 -11.99 -18.25
N THR A 183 26.23 -11.19 -17.19
CA THR A 183 26.71 -9.80 -17.21
C THR A 183 28.18 -9.72 -17.63
N ARG A 184 29.02 -10.63 -17.11
CA ARG A 184 30.45 -10.68 -17.46
C ARG A 184 30.67 -11.11 -18.91
N VAL A 185 29.96 -12.13 -19.38
CA VAL A 185 30.02 -12.58 -20.78
C VAL A 185 29.65 -11.44 -21.72
N VAL A 186 28.51 -10.79 -21.48
CA VAL A 186 28.02 -9.68 -22.30
C VAL A 186 28.96 -8.47 -22.24
N GLY A 187 29.48 -8.14 -21.06
CA GLY A 187 30.47 -7.06 -20.91
C GLY A 187 31.72 -7.28 -21.76
N GLN A 188 32.19 -8.52 -21.90
CA GLN A 188 33.33 -8.85 -22.76
C GLN A 188 32.99 -8.82 -24.26
N ILE A 189 31.73 -9.08 -24.65
CA ILE A 189 31.27 -8.93 -26.05
C ILE A 189 31.27 -7.44 -26.45
N PHE A 190 30.84 -6.55 -25.56
CA PHE A 190 30.87 -5.11 -25.82
C PHE A 190 32.28 -4.51 -25.74
N ASN A 191 33.23 -5.18 -25.08
CA ASN A 191 34.60 -4.73 -24.95
C ASN A 191 35.25 -4.49 -26.32
N LYS A 192 35.55 -3.22 -26.60
CA LYS A 192 36.14 -2.78 -27.87
C LYS A 192 37.44 -3.52 -28.21
N SER A 193 38.26 -3.84 -27.20
CA SER A 193 39.55 -4.53 -27.39
C SER A 193 39.39 -5.99 -27.86
N ARG A 194 38.21 -6.58 -27.70
CA ARG A 194 37.93 -7.97 -28.09
C ARG A 194 37.44 -8.13 -29.53
N ASN A 195 37.10 -7.03 -30.21
CA ASN A 195 36.66 -7.00 -31.62
C ASN A 195 35.59 -8.05 -31.95
N ALA A 196 34.56 -8.19 -31.11
CA ALA A 196 33.40 -9.04 -31.38
C ALA A 196 32.62 -8.56 -32.63
N LEU A 197 31.96 -9.51 -33.32
CA LEU A 197 31.12 -9.25 -34.49
C LEU A 197 29.98 -8.26 -34.16
N PRO A 198 29.62 -7.34 -35.07
CA PRO A 198 28.51 -6.40 -34.85
C PRO A 198 27.18 -7.10 -34.53
N GLU A 199 26.87 -8.19 -35.22
CA GLU A 199 25.65 -8.99 -35.03
C GLU A 199 25.59 -9.58 -33.62
N ALA A 200 26.74 -10.06 -33.11
CA ALA A 200 26.85 -10.58 -31.76
C ALA A 200 26.56 -9.50 -30.71
N LYS A 201 26.96 -8.24 -30.95
CA LYS A 201 26.66 -7.13 -30.04
C LYS A 201 25.18 -6.80 -30.00
N ILE A 202 24.47 -6.89 -31.13
CA ILE A 202 23.01 -6.69 -31.18
C ILE A 202 22.31 -7.76 -30.34
N VAL A 203 22.66 -9.04 -30.52
CA VAL A 203 22.13 -10.16 -29.72
C VAL A 203 22.45 -9.97 -28.23
N ALA A 204 23.63 -9.45 -27.92
CA ALA A 204 24.02 -9.16 -26.54
C ALA A 204 23.16 -8.05 -25.89
N VAL A 205 22.65 -7.07 -26.66
CA VAL A 205 21.68 -6.08 -26.15
C VAL A 205 20.38 -6.75 -25.73
N THR A 206 19.88 -7.73 -26.51
CA THR A 206 18.72 -8.55 -26.13
C THR A 206 18.95 -9.26 -24.81
N THR A 207 20.13 -9.86 -24.61
CA THR A 207 20.52 -10.51 -23.36
C THR A 207 20.48 -9.52 -22.18
N VAL A 208 20.98 -8.29 -22.34
CA VAL A 208 20.84 -7.26 -21.29
C VAL A 208 19.37 -6.96 -21.01
N SER A 209 18.54 -6.84 -22.05
CA SER A 209 17.10 -6.63 -21.86
C SER A 209 16.43 -7.76 -21.07
N GLN A 210 16.79 -9.02 -21.34
CA GLN A 210 16.29 -10.19 -20.62
C GLN A 210 16.78 -10.23 -19.17
N LEU A 211 18.05 -9.89 -18.92
CA LEU A 211 18.56 -9.76 -17.57
C LEU A 211 17.72 -8.74 -16.78
N LEU A 212 17.38 -7.60 -17.37
CA LEU A 212 16.55 -6.57 -16.74
C LEU A 212 15.10 -7.02 -16.43
N ASP A 213 14.64 -8.18 -16.91
CA ASP A 213 13.35 -8.77 -16.52
C ASP A 213 13.43 -9.60 -15.23
N ALA A 214 14.63 -10.00 -14.77
CA ALA A 214 14.78 -10.87 -13.60
C ALA A 214 14.32 -10.21 -12.28
N SER A 215 13.98 -11.00 -11.27
CA SER A 215 13.46 -10.46 -10.00
C SER A 215 14.46 -9.54 -9.28
N GLU A 216 13.96 -8.49 -8.62
CA GLU A 216 14.78 -7.52 -7.88
C GLU A 216 15.62 -8.21 -6.78
N ASP A 217 15.04 -9.19 -6.10
CA ASP A 217 15.70 -9.98 -5.06
C ASP A 217 16.90 -10.79 -5.59
N ALA A 218 16.81 -11.32 -6.82
CA ALA A 218 17.94 -11.99 -7.45
C ALA A 218 19.07 -10.99 -7.80
N PHE A 219 18.74 -9.81 -8.31
CA PHE A 219 19.72 -8.75 -8.60
C PHE A 219 20.42 -8.22 -7.35
N GLN A 220 19.67 -7.95 -6.28
CA GLN A 220 20.23 -7.46 -5.03
C GLN A 220 21.21 -8.47 -4.42
N ARG A 221 20.90 -9.77 -4.48
CA ARG A 221 21.85 -10.81 -4.07
C ARG A 221 23.07 -10.86 -4.98
N ALA A 222 22.89 -10.77 -6.30
CA ALA A 222 24.02 -10.77 -7.24
C ALA A 222 24.97 -9.59 -6.98
N ALA A 223 24.41 -8.40 -6.73
CA ALA A 223 25.15 -7.19 -6.38
C ALA A 223 25.85 -7.30 -5.01
N ALA A 224 25.28 -8.03 -4.05
CA ALA A 224 25.89 -8.24 -2.74
C ALA A 224 27.01 -9.28 -2.74
N THR A 225 26.91 -10.31 -3.60
CA THR A 225 27.94 -11.37 -3.72
C THR A 225 29.14 -10.90 -4.55
N THR A 226 28.94 -9.94 -5.45
CA THR A 226 30.01 -9.39 -6.27
C THR A 226 30.82 -8.34 -5.51
N ASN A 227 32.00 -8.71 -5.03
CA ASN A 227 33.07 -7.75 -4.73
C ASN A 227 33.63 -7.08 -6.01
N ASP A 228 33.16 -7.52 -7.18
CA ASP A 228 33.66 -7.21 -8.52
C ASP A 228 32.82 -6.11 -9.19
N ASP A 229 33.47 -5.29 -10.02
CA ASP A 229 32.88 -4.16 -10.76
C ASP A 229 32.05 -4.60 -11.98
N THR A 230 31.43 -5.78 -11.92
CA THR A 230 30.81 -6.44 -13.08
C THR A 230 29.73 -5.56 -13.73
N PHE A 231 28.78 -5.04 -12.93
CA PHE A 231 27.70 -4.18 -13.46
C PHE A 231 28.23 -2.83 -13.95
N ALA A 232 29.14 -2.21 -13.19
CA ALA A 232 29.78 -0.96 -13.58
C ALA A 232 30.52 -1.10 -14.92
N THR A 233 31.31 -2.18 -15.06
CA THR A 233 32.02 -2.52 -16.28
C THR A 233 31.06 -2.71 -17.45
N LEU A 234 29.95 -3.44 -17.26
CA LEU A 234 28.95 -3.61 -18.31
C LEU A 234 28.40 -2.25 -18.76
N ILE A 235 27.99 -1.39 -17.81
CA ILE A 235 27.45 -0.06 -18.11
C ILE A 235 28.48 0.75 -18.92
N GLU A 236 29.73 0.84 -18.48
CA GLU A 236 30.79 1.55 -19.21
C GLU A 236 31.04 1.02 -20.63
N GLN A 237 30.99 -0.31 -20.81
CA GLN A 237 31.14 -0.92 -22.14
C GLN A 237 29.93 -0.65 -23.04
N MET A 238 28.71 -0.64 -22.48
CA MET A 238 27.50 -0.30 -23.23
C MET A 238 27.47 1.16 -23.66
N GLU A 239 27.89 2.07 -22.77
CA GLU A 239 28.07 3.47 -23.14
C GLU A 239 29.09 3.63 -24.26
N THR A 240 30.20 2.88 -24.20
CA THR A 240 31.22 2.91 -25.24
C THR A 240 30.71 2.32 -26.56
N TYR A 241 29.91 1.24 -26.49
CA TYR A 241 29.23 0.68 -27.65
C TYR A 241 28.24 1.65 -28.28
N SER A 242 27.56 2.49 -27.48
CA SER A 242 26.61 3.48 -27.97
C SER A 242 27.23 4.46 -28.98
N LEU A 243 28.53 4.76 -28.87
CA LEU A 243 29.25 5.61 -29.84
C LEU A 243 29.59 4.90 -31.16
N SER A 244 29.60 3.55 -31.18
CA SER A 244 30.06 2.76 -32.33
C SER A 244 28.98 2.36 -33.32
N LEU A 245 27.71 2.70 -33.04
CA LEU A 245 26.53 2.28 -33.83
C LEU A 245 26.37 3.01 -35.18
N GLY A 246 27.05 4.14 -35.40
CA GLY A 246 27.04 4.85 -36.68
C GLY A 246 25.65 5.26 -37.21
N ASN A 247 24.89 6.06 -36.45
CA ASN A 247 23.54 6.54 -36.80
C ASN A 247 22.43 5.47 -36.81
N THR A 248 22.67 4.32 -36.20
CA THR A 248 21.66 3.26 -36.04
C THR A 248 21.07 3.25 -34.64
N SER A 249 19.93 2.57 -34.48
CA SER A 249 19.26 2.36 -33.20
C SER A 249 19.03 0.88 -32.96
N VAL A 250 19.32 0.41 -31.74
CA VAL A 250 18.95 -0.92 -31.26
C VAL A 250 17.96 -0.74 -30.13
N VAL A 251 16.73 -1.25 -30.29
CA VAL A 251 15.65 -1.08 -29.33
C VAL A 251 15.13 -2.44 -28.89
N GLU A 252 15.22 -2.70 -27.60
CA GLU A 252 14.75 -3.89 -26.90
C GLU A 252 13.79 -3.47 -25.77
N PRO A 253 12.91 -4.35 -25.27
CA PRO A 253 11.86 -3.99 -24.31
C PRO A 253 12.32 -3.20 -23.08
N ASN A 254 13.50 -3.53 -22.52
CA ASN A 254 14.04 -2.87 -21.33
C ASN A 254 15.21 -1.92 -21.60
N ILE A 255 15.68 -1.84 -22.85
CA ILE A 255 16.82 -1.00 -23.21
C ILE A 255 16.77 -0.47 -24.64
N ALA A 256 17.12 0.79 -24.85
CA ALA A 256 17.34 1.34 -26.18
C ALA A 256 18.71 2.01 -26.27
N ILE A 257 19.38 1.84 -27.40
CA ILE A 257 20.68 2.43 -27.70
C ILE A 257 20.59 3.12 -29.06
N GLN A 258 21.01 4.38 -29.14
CA GLN A 258 21.00 5.14 -30.37
C GLN A 258 22.21 6.07 -30.46
N SER A 259 22.73 6.28 -31.66
CA SER A 259 23.90 7.14 -31.87
C SER A 259 23.67 8.19 -32.95
N VAL A 260 24.46 9.27 -32.87
CA VAL A 260 24.56 10.34 -33.85
C VAL A 260 26.03 10.60 -34.14
N ASN A 261 26.39 10.62 -35.41
CA ASN A 261 27.67 11.07 -35.92
C ASN A 261 27.48 12.42 -36.61
N PHE A 262 28.36 13.37 -36.33
CA PHE A 262 28.36 14.69 -36.95
C PHE A 262 29.33 14.73 -38.15
N SER A 263 28.89 15.29 -39.28
CA SER A 263 29.72 15.57 -40.45
C SER A 263 30.65 16.74 -40.18
N SER A 264 31.92 16.67 -40.61
CA SER A 264 32.91 17.74 -40.43
C SER A 264 32.63 19.01 -41.27
N GLU A 265 31.61 19.00 -42.13
CA GLU A 265 31.24 20.11 -43.02
C GLU A 265 30.16 21.05 -42.47
N ASP A 266 29.42 20.66 -41.42
CA ASP A 266 28.36 21.48 -40.81
C ASP A 266 28.92 22.48 -39.78
N SER A 267 29.85 23.31 -40.23
CA SER A 267 30.51 24.36 -39.45
C SER A 267 29.70 25.67 -39.45
N GLY A 268 28.46 25.63 -38.96
CA GLY A 268 27.61 26.83 -38.99
C GLY A 268 26.29 26.79 -38.25
N GLY A 269 26.15 26.06 -37.13
CA GLY A 269 24.94 26.09 -36.32
C GLY A 269 25.08 25.38 -34.98
N SER A 270 24.27 25.79 -34.00
CA SER A 270 24.13 25.14 -32.69
C SER A 270 23.73 23.67 -32.88
N THR A 271 24.65 22.75 -32.59
CA THR A 271 24.47 21.30 -32.82
C THR A 271 23.86 20.59 -31.60
N GLY A 272 22.83 21.18 -30.97
CA GLY A 272 22.12 20.47 -29.91
C GLY A 272 21.43 19.21 -30.43
N VAL A 273 21.59 18.10 -29.71
CA VAL A 273 20.95 16.81 -30.04
C VAL A 273 19.89 16.48 -29.00
N LEU A 274 18.65 16.39 -29.45
CA LEU A 274 17.50 16.01 -28.64
C LEU A 274 17.17 14.53 -28.89
N PHE A 275 17.31 13.72 -27.86
CA PHE A 275 16.82 12.35 -27.84
C PHE A 275 15.54 12.27 -27.00
N THR A 276 14.50 11.64 -27.56
CA THR A 276 13.16 11.55 -26.98
C THR A 276 12.70 10.11 -26.93
N VAL A 277 12.18 9.68 -25.78
CA VAL A 277 11.47 8.41 -25.61
C VAL A 277 9.99 8.70 -25.48
N LEU A 278 9.19 8.10 -26.36
CA LEU A 278 7.73 8.23 -26.37
C LEU A 278 7.09 7.34 -25.30
N LYS A 279 5.92 7.78 -24.81
CA LYS A 279 5.09 7.02 -23.87
C LYS A 279 4.64 5.70 -24.50
N GLY A 280 5.23 4.59 -24.04
CA GLY A 280 4.80 3.24 -24.40
C GLY A 280 3.53 2.81 -23.63
N ALA A 281 2.68 1.97 -24.21
CA ALA A 281 1.51 1.43 -23.51
C ALA A 281 1.90 0.34 -22.49
N SER A 282 2.82 -0.54 -22.86
CA SER A 282 3.17 -1.76 -22.13
C SER A 282 4.25 -1.61 -21.06
N GLY A 283 4.72 -0.39 -20.76
CA GLY A 283 5.89 -0.19 -19.91
C GLY A 283 7.22 -0.63 -20.56
N SER A 284 7.18 -1.31 -21.69
CA SER A 284 8.32 -1.72 -22.52
C SER A 284 8.58 -0.74 -23.69
N LEU A 285 9.83 -0.71 -24.16
CA LEU A 285 10.23 -0.01 -25.38
C LEU A 285 9.92 -0.86 -26.60
N VAL A 286 9.57 -0.21 -27.71
CA VAL A 286 9.30 -0.85 -29.01
C VAL A 286 10.00 -0.09 -30.12
N SER A 287 10.28 -0.74 -31.24
CA SER A 287 10.86 -0.06 -32.41
C SER A 287 10.02 1.16 -32.81
N GLY A 288 10.68 2.31 -32.99
CA GLY A 288 10.03 3.60 -33.25
C GLY A 288 9.55 4.36 -32.00
N SER A 289 9.76 3.84 -30.80
CA SER A 289 9.49 4.56 -29.53
C SER A 289 10.57 5.59 -29.18
N THR A 290 11.71 5.58 -29.86
CA THR A 290 12.78 6.57 -29.71
C THR A 290 12.83 7.49 -30.93
N LEU A 291 13.02 8.78 -30.67
CA LEU A 291 13.17 9.82 -31.68
C LEU A 291 14.44 10.61 -31.40
N LEU A 292 15.08 11.05 -32.47
CA LEU A 292 16.35 11.72 -32.43
C LEU A 292 16.32 12.90 -33.39
N ASN A 293 16.54 14.09 -32.86
CA ASN A 293 16.52 15.34 -33.61
C ASN A 293 17.84 16.07 -33.39
N THR A 294 18.50 16.49 -34.47
CA THR A 294 19.72 17.30 -34.44
C THR A 294 19.40 18.78 -34.66
N ASN A 295 20.33 19.67 -34.33
CA ASN A 295 20.22 21.13 -34.47
C ASN A 295 19.06 21.73 -33.66
N VAL A 296 18.92 21.31 -32.39
CA VAL A 296 17.89 21.78 -31.47
C VAL A 296 18.51 22.68 -30.39
N ASP A 297 18.05 23.93 -30.29
CA ASP A 297 18.62 24.90 -29.34
C ASP A 297 18.06 24.78 -27.92
N LYS A 298 16.81 24.30 -27.78
CA LYS A 298 16.09 24.31 -26.52
C LYS A 298 15.21 23.08 -26.35
N LEU A 299 15.11 22.61 -25.11
CA LEU A 299 14.25 21.50 -24.74
C LEU A 299 12.77 21.94 -24.80
N ASN A 300 12.08 21.53 -25.87
CA ASN A 300 10.64 21.68 -26.00
C ASN A 300 9.95 20.42 -25.48
N LEU A 301 9.11 20.58 -24.45
CA LEU A 301 8.38 19.48 -23.84
C LEU A 301 7.37 18.90 -24.84
N ASN A 302 7.41 17.59 -25.01
CA ASN A 302 6.43 16.85 -25.79
C ASN A 302 5.52 16.07 -24.84
N GLU A 303 4.22 16.36 -24.80
CA GLU A 303 3.27 15.66 -23.92
C GLU A 303 3.23 14.13 -24.15
N GLN A 304 3.60 13.68 -25.35
CA GLN A 304 3.70 12.26 -25.71
C GLN A 304 5.03 11.64 -25.28
N ALA A 305 6.02 12.43 -24.87
CA ALA A 305 7.30 11.94 -24.38
C ALA A 305 7.19 11.52 -22.91
N GLU A 306 7.89 10.44 -22.58
CA GLU A 306 8.09 9.99 -21.21
C GLU A 306 9.44 10.45 -20.66
N LEU A 307 10.42 10.60 -21.55
CA LEU A 307 11.77 11.06 -21.25
C LEU A 307 12.30 11.86 -22.44
N GLN A 308 12.94 12.99 -22.17
CA GLN A 308 13.68 13.76 -23.16
C GLN A 308 15.03 14.19 -22.58
N ILE A 309 16.09 14.09 -23.39
CA ILE A 309 17.43 14.56 -23.05
C ILE A 309 17.95 15.39 -24.22
N LEU A 310 18.34 16.63 -23.93
CA LEU A 310 18.98 17.55 -24.85
C LEU A 310 20.45 17.68 -24.45
N LEU A 311 21.33 17.20 -25.31
CA LEU A 311 22.76 17.39 -25.19
C LEU A 311 23.18 18.57 -26.07
N ASN A 312 23.69 19.64 -25.47
CA ASN A 312 24.24 20.75 -26.21
C ASN A 312 25.75 20.54 -26.44
N THR A 313 26.13 20.32 -27.69
CA THR A 313 27.53 20.12 -28.11
C THR A 313 28.16 21.39 -28.71
N SER A 314 27.48 22.54 -28.68
CA SER A 314 28.04 23.80 -29.24
C SER A 314 29.39 24.22 -28.65
N LYS A 315 29.71 23.77 -27.42
CA LYS A 315 30.99 24.00 -26.74
C LYS A 315 31.99 22.84 -26.90
N THR A 316 31.57 21.71 -27.48
CA THR A 316 32.37 20.49 -27.57
C THR A 316 32.63 20.15 -29.04
N ASN A 317 33.89 19.91 -29.42
CA ASN A 317 34.22 19.43 -30.78
C ASN A 317 33.90 17.93 -30.94
N ALA A 318 32.77 17.47 -30.41
CA ALA A 318 32.38 16.08 -30.41
C ALA A 318 32.03 15.62 -31.83
N LYS A 319 32.54 14.45 -32.25
CA LYS A 319 32.24 13.87 -33.58
C LYS A 319 31.11 12.86 -33.52
N ALA A 320 30.83 12.31 -32.34
CA ALA A 320 29.72 11.39 -32.13
C ALA A 320 29.12 11.55 -30.73
N CYS A 321 27.82 11.28 -30.65
CA CYS A 321 27.04 11.21 -29.41
C CYS A 321 26.29 9.89 -29.36
N GLY A 322 26.31 9.25 -28.19
CA GLY A 322 25.58 8.01 -27.93
C GLY A 322 24.61 8.21 -26.78
N PHE A 323 23.43 7.60 -26.91
CA PHE A 323 22.40 7.58 -25.89
C PHE A 323 22.04 6.14 -25.55
N VAL A 324 21.86 5.87 -24.26
CA VAL A 324 21.35 4.59 -23.75
C VAL A 324 20.18 4.88 -22.82
N VAL A 325 19.08 4.15 -22.93
CA VAL A 325 17.96 4.23 -21.98
C VAL A 325 17.72 2.87 -21.38
N TYR A 326 17.67 2.82 -20.05
CA TYR A 326 17.26 1.65 -19.28
C TYR A 326 15.86 1.90 -18.69
N GLN A 327 14.99 0.91 -18.79
CA GLN A 327 13.62 1.00 -18.27
C GLN A 327 13.52 0.93 -16.74
N ASN A 328 14.52 0.33 -16.09
CA ASN A 328 14.60 0.17 -14.64
C ASN A 328 16.04 0.38 -14.13
N ASN A 329 16.21 0.37 -12.80
CA ASN A 329 17.46 0.65 -12.10
C ASN A 329 18.22 -0.62 -11.65
N LYS A 330 17.90 -1.81 -12.17
CA LYS A 330 18.47 -3.07 -11.68
C LYS A 330 19.99 -3.17 -11.82
N LEU A 331 20.58 -2.54 -12.83
CA LEU A 331 22.05 -2.44 -13.00
C LEU A 331 22.69 -1.36 -12.12
N PHE A 332 21.89 -0.47 -11.49
CA PHE A 332 22.31 0.72 -10.76
C PHE A 332 21.93 0.60 -9.27
N GLN A 333 22.48 -0.41 -8.62
CA GLN A 333 22.14 -0.78 -7.24
C GLN A 333 22.75 0.19 -6.23
N SER A 334 21.94 1.14 -5.74
CA SER A 334 22.33 2.17 -4.78
C SER A 334 22.39 1.64 -3.35
N LYS A 335 23.36 2.12 -2.57
CA LYS A 335 23.46 1.86 -1.12
C LYS A 335 22.81 2.97 -0.30
N THR A 336 22.80 4.20 -0.84
CA THR A 336 22.28 5.40 -0.18
C THR A 336 20.78 5.55 -0.36
N PHE A 337 20.26 5.27 -1.57
CA PHE A 337 18.85 5.38 -1.90
C PHE A 337 18.19 4.00 -1.95
N ILE A 338 17.22 3.78 -1.06
CA ILE A 338 16.50 2.50 -0.95
C ILE A 338 15.08 2.67 -1.51
N THR A 339 14.77 1.89 -2.55
CA THR A 339 13.43 1.79 -3.14
C THR A 339 12.58 0.78 -2.38
N LYS A 340 11.46 1.21 -1.80
CA LYS A 340 10.45 0.37 -1.14
C LYS A 340 9.20 0.18 -2.00
N SER A 341 9.04 0.96 -3.05
CA SER A 341 7.94 0.92 -4.01
C SER A 341 8.33 0.16 -5.28
N GLU A 342 7.32 -0.23 -6.07
CA GLU A 342 7.49 -0.88 -7.37
C GLU A 342 7.61 0.14 -8.53
N PHE A 343 7.94 1.41 -8.25
CA PHE A 343 8.06 2.40 -9.30
C PHE A 343 9.31 2.12 -10.16
N SER A 344 9.09 1.90 -11.47
CA SER A 344 10.19 1.74 -12.41
C SER A 344 10.91 3.07 -12.61
N GLN A 345 12.15 3.14 -12.15
CA GLN A 345 13.01 4.29 -12.35
C GLN A 345 13.75 4.16 -13.67
N LYS A 346 13.43 5.04 -14.63
CA LYS A 346 14.16 5.10 -15.91
C LYS A 346 15.49 5.81 -15.75
N ILE A 347 16.48 5.32 -16.48
CA ILE A 347 17.83 5.86 -16.48
C ILE A 347 18.21 6.18 -17.92
N VAL A 348 18.81 7.34 -18.12
CA VAL A 348 19.27 7.80 -19.43
C VAL A 348 20.75 8.09 -19.36
N SER A 349 21.52 7.47 -20.25
CA SER A 349 22.93 7.78 -20.44
C SER A 349 23.11 8.64 -21.68
N SER A 350 24.06 9.56 -21.60
CA SER A 350 24.57 10.28 -22.75
C SER A 350 26.09 10.27 -22.69
N LYS A 351 26.74 9.99 -23.81
CA LYS A 351 28.20 9.98 -23.94
C LYS A 351 28.63 10.66 -25.23
N THR A 352 29.74 11.39 -25.14
CA THR A 352 30.44 11.98 -26.30
C THR A 352 31.79 11.31 -26.52
N ASP A 353 32.33 11.39 -27.73
CA ASP A 353 33.64 10.84 -28.09
C ASP A 353 34.86 11.61 -27.51
N GLN A 354 34.65 12.73 -26.81
CA GLN A 354 35.72 13.51 -26.18
C GLN A 354 36.06 13.06 -24.76
N ASN A 355 37.35 13.12 -24.42
CA ASN A 355 37.90 12.76 -23.11
C ASN A 355 37.32 13.59 -21.95
N MET A 356 37.19 12.95 -20.79
CA MET A 356 36.51 13.46 -19.58
C MET A 356 37.11 14.75 -18.97
N GLU A 357 38.32 15.18 -19.35
CA GLU A 357 39.02 16.28 -18.67
C GLU A 357 38.59 17.71 -19.10
N ASN A 358 37.78 17.86 -20.16
CA ASN A 358 37.40 19.18 -20.71
C ASN A 358 35.89 19.36 -20.96
N GLN A 359 35.01 18.68 -20.23
CA GLN A 359 33.57 18.75 -20.47
C GLN A 359 32.88 19.87 -19.69
N ASN A 360 32.71 21.04 -20.32
CA ASN A 360 31.60 21.96 -20.01
C ASN A 360 30.36 21.56 -20.84
N ALA A 361 29.98 20.29 -20.81
CA ALA A 361 28.79 19.80 -21.50
C ALA A 361 27.55 20.39 -20.80
N SER A 362 26.51 20.74 -21.55
CA SER A 362 25.24 21.17 -20.96
C SER A 362 24.17 20.17 -21.35
N VAL A 363 23.68 19.42 -20.37
CA VAL A 363 22.66 18.38 -20.54
C VAL A 363 21.38 18.84 -19.85
N GLU A 364 20.31 19.03 -20.61
CA GLU A 364 18.98 19.31 -20.08
C GLU A 364 18.09 18.07 -20.23
N MET A 365 17.34 17.72 -19.20
CA MET A 365 16.51 16.53 -19.18
C MET A 365 15.12 16.83 -18.64
N ALA A 366 14.13 16.10 -19.16
CA ALA A 366 12.76 16.13 -18.68
C ALA A 366 12.23 14.70 -18.54
N PHE A 367 11.77 14.36 -17.34
CA PHE A 367 11.20 13.06 -17.00
C PHE A 367 9.71 13.20 -16.67
N SER A 368 8.86 12.39 -17.29
CA SER A 368 7.42 12.30 -16.99
C SER A 368 7.11 10.93 -16.35
N PRO A 369 7.42 10.73 -15.05
CA PRO A 369 7.22 9.43 -14.39
C PRO A 369 5.73 9.07 -14.28
N ARG A 370 5.43 7.77 -14.32
CA ARG A 370 4.08 7.24 -14.11
C ARG A 370 3.91 6.75 -12.68
N TYR A 371 2.99 7.36 -11.95
CA TYR A 371 2.60 6.92 -10.62
C TYR A 371 1.12 7.21 -10.36
N ASN A 372 0.50 6.44 -9.45
CA ASN A 372 -0.89 6.62 -9.09
C ASN A 372 -1.07 7.86 -8.22
N GLN A 373 -1.41 9.00 -8.84
CA GLN A 373 -1.64 10.28 -8.16
C GLN A 373 -2.75 10.24 -7.10
N LYS A 374 -3.63 9.21 -7.10
CA LYS A 374 -4.67 9.07 -6.06
C LYS A 374 -4.11 8.52 -4.75
N GLU A 375 -3.04 7.73 -4.81
CA GLU A 375 -2.40 7.04 -3.68
C GLU A 375 -1.11 7.73 -3.24
N PHE A 376 -0.36 8.30 -4.20
CA PHE A 376 0.94 8.90 -3.96
C PHE A 376 0.94 10.37 -4.35
N GLN A 377 1.36 11.23 -3.42
CA GLN A 377 1.69 12.62 -3.70
C GLN A 377 3.22 12.75 -3.77
N LEU A 378 3.73 13.30 -4.87
CA LEU A 378 5.15 13.63 -4.98
C LEU A 378 5.50 14.68 -3.92
N HIS A 379 6.44 14.36 -3.03
CA HIS A 379 6.90 15.26 -1.99
C HIS A 379 8.12 16.07 -2.46
N SER A 380 9.11 15.37 -3.01
CA SER A 380 10.32 15.97 -3.58
C SER A 380 10.94 14.99 -4.58
N TYR A 381 11.85 15.48 -5.41
CA TYR A 381 12.66 14.66 -6.31
C TYR A 381 14.13 15.07 -6.20
N ALA A 382 15.06 14.37 -6.84
CA ALA A 382 16.47 14.76 -6.94
C ALA A 382 17.00 14.38 -8.32
N CYS A 383 17.72 15.30 -8.96
CA CYS A 383 18.42 15.06 -10.22
C CYS A 383 19.80 14.48 -9.90
N VAL A 384 20.05 13.25 -10.32
CA VAL A 384 21.27 12.52 -9.94
C VAL A 384 21.96 11.94 -11.16
N TYR A 385 23.23 11.63 -10.97
CA TYR A 385 24.02 10.84 -11.90
C TYR A 385 24.70 9.66 -11.20
N TRP A 386 25.03 8.62 -11.96
CA TRP A 386 25.73 7.46 -11.43
C TRP A 386 27.23 7.76 -11.29
N ASN A 387 27.73 7.75 -10.06
CA ASN A 387 29.15 7.93 -9.76
C ASN A 387 29.83 6.56 -9.67
N PHE A 388 30.59 6.21 -10.70
CA PHE A 388 31.30 4.92 -10.76
C PHE A 388 32.35 4.73 -9.66
N SER A 389 32.95 5.81 -9.13
CA SER A 389 33.91 5.73 -8.03
C SER A 389 33.23 5.40 -6.70
N MET A 390 32.06 5.99 -6.45
CA MET A 390 31.27 5.72 -5.24
C MET A 390 30.40 4.46 -5.38
N LYS A 391 30.15 4.01 -6.62
CA LYS A 391 29.17 2.98 -6.96
C LYS A 391 27.78 3.32 -6.41
N ASP A 392 27.43 4.60 -6.52
CA ASP A 392 26.19 5.15 -6.00
C ASP A 392 25.77 6.41 -6.79
N TRP A 393 24.55 6.86 -6.56
CA TRP A 393 24.02 8.11 -7.09
C TRP A 393 24.66 9.33 -6.41
N ASP A 394 24.93 10.36 -7.21
CA ASP A 394 25.50 11.63 -6.76
C ASP A 394 24.76 12.81 -7.42
N THR A 395 24.79 13.98 -6.79
CA THR A 395 24.14 15.22 -7.24
C THR A 395 25.12 16.23 -7.80
N TYR A 396 26.44 15.99 -7.68
CA TYR A 396 27.47 16.91 -8.14
C TYR A 396 27.30 17.29 -9.63
N GLY A 397 27.26 18.59 -9.91
CA GLY A 397 27.08 19.12 -11.27
C GLY A 397 25.66 19.02 -11.83
N CYS A 398 24.70 18.47 -11.07
CA CYS A 398 23.29 18.36 -11.45
C CYS A 398 22.38 19.25 -10.59
N HIS A 399 21.42 19.89 -11.23
CA HIS A 399 20.51 20.87 -10.61
C HIS A 399 19.06 20.63 -11.06
N LYS A 400 18.13 20.99 -10.19
CA LYS A 400 16.69 20.98 -10.47
C LYS A 400 16.29 22.26 -11.20
N GLU A 401 15.46 22.12 -12.22
CA GLU A 401 14.90 23.25 -12.98
C GLU A 401 13.39 23.43 -12.73
N GLY A 402 12.81 22.62 -11.83
CA GLY A 402 11.39 22.67 -11.44
C GLY A 402 10.50 21.63 -12.13
N PHE A 403 9.22 21.67 -11.76
CA PHE A 403 8.17 20.79 -12.26
C PHE A 403 7.21 21.59 -13.15
N VAL A 404 7.17 21.27 -14.45
CA VAL A 404 6.37 22.00 -15.45
C VAL A 404 5.65 20.99 -16.32
N ASP A 405 4.34 21.15 -16.49
CA ASP A 405 3.48 20.32 -17.36
C ASP A 405 3.59 18.80 -17.13
N GLY A 406 3.78 18.38 -15.87
CA GLY A 406 3.94 16.96 -15.52
C GLY A 406 5.37 16.42 -15.66
N PHE A 407 6.33 17.24 -16.08
CA PHE A 407 7.73 16.87 -16.24
C PHE A 407 8.60 17.37 -15.09
N LEU A 408 9.42 16.47 -14.54
CA LEU A 408 10.52 16.78 -13.64
C LEU A 408 11.73 17.18 -14.49
N ARG A 409 12.17 18.44 -14.38
CA ARG A 409 13.29 18.97 -15.17
C ARG A 409 14.59 18.98 -14.37
N CYS A 410 15.66 18.60 -15.06
CA CYS A 410 17.02 18.51 -14.54
C CYS A 410 18.02 19.12 -15.52
N ARG A 411 19.08 19.74 -15.00
CA ARG A 411 20.22 20.24 -15.78
C ARG A 411 21.51 19.71 -15.18
N CYS A 412 22.39 19.13 -15.99
CA CYS A 412 23.70 18.67 -15.56
C CYS A 412 24.82 19.24 -16.44
N ASN A 413 26.02 19.38 -15.90
CA ASN A 413 27.18 19.97 -16.57
C ASN A 413 28.22 18.95 -17.10
N HIS A 414 27.85 17.67 -17.17
CA HIS A 414 28.71 16.57 -17.61
C HIS A 414 27.87 15.53 -18.38
N THR A 415 28.51 14.50 -18.93
CA THR A 415 27.83 13.39 -19.64
C THR A 415 28.12 12.06 -18.94
N THR A 416 27.08 11.32 -18.58
CA THR A 416 27.14 10.04 -17.83
C THR A 416 25.73 9.41 -17.85
N ASN A 417 25.43 8.53 -16.88
CA ASN A 417 24.10 7.98 -16.60
C ASN A 417 23.34 8.87 -15.62
N PHE A 418 22.17 9.35 -16.02
CA PHE A 418 21.31 10.22 -15.24
C PHE A 418 20.01 9.54 -14.86
N ALA A 419 19.48 9.95 -13.70
CA ALA A 419 18.15 9.56 -13.28
C ALA A 419 17.51 10.63 -12.41
N VAL A 420 16.21 10.46 -12.16
CA VAL A 420 15.51 11.22 -11.14
C VAL A 420 15.12 10.27 -10.01
N LEU A 421 15.53 10.61 -8.79
CA LEU A 421 15.06 9.95 -7.58
C LEU A 421 13.80 10.70 -7.12
N MET A 422 12.74 9.98 -6.81
CA MET A 422 11.49 10.57 -6.33
C MET A 422 11.21 10.11 -4.91
N SER A 423 10.67 11.01 -4.11
CA SER A 423 10.17 10.70 -2.78
C SER A 423 8.69 11.05 -2.70
N PHE A 424 7.87 10.07 -2.31
CA PHE A 424 6.43 10.16 -2.27
C PHE A 424 5.92 10.16 -0.83
N LYS A 425 4.81 10.87 -0.64
CA LYS A 425 3.96 10.76 0.54
C LYS A 425 2.76 9.88 0.19
N LYS A 426 2.58 8.79 0.94
CA LYS A 426 1.43 7.89 0.78
C LYS A 426 0.19 8.49 1.44
N ASP A 427 -0.86 8.70 0.64
CA ASP A 427 -2.15 9.22 1.08
C ASP A 427 -3.10 8.07 1.44
N TYR A 428 -3.14 7.71 2.73
CA TYR A 428 -4.10 6.72 3.21
C TYR A 428 -5.52 7.30 3.26
N LYS A 429 -6.34 7.01 2.24
CA LYS A 429 -7.77 7.33 2.24
C LYS A 429 -8.58 6.22 2.93
N TYR A 430 -8.76 6.33 4.23
CA TYR A 430 -9.70 5.48 4.97
C TYR A 430 -11.15 5.93 4.75
N PRO A 431 -12.14 5.01 4.69
CA PRO A 431 -13.54 5.39 4.58
C PRO A 431 -13.94 6.25 5.79
N LYS A 432 -14.37 7.50 5.54
CA LYS A 432 -14.84 8.43 6.59
C LYS A 432 -15.96 7.83 7.45
N SER A 433 -16.74 6.92 6.87
CA SER A 433 -17.79 6.16 7.57
C SER A 433 -17.28 5.28 8.70
N LEU A 434 -16.09 4.68 8.56
CA LEU A 434 -15.52 3.80 9.59
C LEU A 434 -15.03 4.60 10.80
N ASP A 435 -14.47 5.79 10.56
CA ASP A 435 -14.05 6.73 11.60
C ASP A 435 -15.24 7.25 12.42
N ILE A 436 -16.35 7.61 11.76
CA ILE A 436 -17.58 8.01 12.44
C ILE A 436 -18.14 6.85 13.28
N LEU A 437 -18.15 5.64 12.72
CA LEU A 437 -18.64 4.44 13.41
C LEU A 437 -17.80 4.09 14.64
N SER A 438 -16.48 4.16 14.53
CA SER A 438 -15.56 3.81 15.61
C SER A 438 -15.63 4.82 16.76
N ASN A 439 -15.66 6.13 16.46
CA ASN A 439 -15.80 7.19 17.46
C ASN A 439 -17.11 7.04 18.26
N PHE A 440 -18.22 6.75 17.56
CA PHE A 440 -19.51 6.53 18.21
C PHE A 440 -19.51 5.26 19.10
N GLY A 441 -19.01 4.16 18.57
CA GLY A 441 -18.91 2.89 19.31
C GLY A 441 -18.06 3.04 20.57
N CYS A 442 -16.87 3.64 20.44
CA CYS A 442 -15.97 3.88 21.56
C CYS A 442 -16.60 4.77 22.63
N ALA A 443 -17.34 5.83 22.28
CA ALA A 443 -18.04 6.68 23.26
C ALA A 443 -19.07 5.90 24.09
N LEU A 444 -19.86 5.04 23.44
CA LEU A 444 -20.81 4.16 24.13
C LEU A 444 -20.10 3.14 25.02
N SER A 445 -19.00 2.57 24.54
CA SER A 445 -18.19 1.60 25.27
C SER A 445 -17.52 2.22 26.51
N ILE A 446 -16.93 3.40 26.39
CA ILE A 446 -16.37 4.18 27.51
C ILE A 446 -17.42 4.39 28.60
N THR A 447 -18.64 4.80 28.21
CA THR A 447 -19.76 5.00 29.14
C THR A 447 -20.13 3.69 29.85
N GLY A 448 -20.30 2.60 29.10
CA GLY A 448 -20.62 1.28 29.66
C GLY A 448 -19.54 0.73 30.62
N LEU A 449 -18.27 0.91 30.26
CA LEU A 449 -17.12 0.48 31.07
C LEU A 449 -17.03 1.30 32.37
N ALA A 450 -17.19 2.63 32.30
CA ALA A 450 -17.18 3.49 33.48
C ALA A 450 -18.29 3.09 34.48
N LEU A 451 -19.52 2.90 33.99
CA LEU A 451 -20.64 2.45 34.82
C LEU A 451 -20.39 1.06 35.41
N THR A 452 -19.78 0.14 34.64
CA THR A 452 -19.40 -1.18 35.12
C THR A 452 -18.37 -1.08 36.24
N ILE A 453 -17.28 -0.33 36.06
CA ILE A 453 -16.22 -0.16 37.07
C ILE A 453 -16.82 0.42 38.36
N ILE A 454 -17.58 1.50 38.26
CA ILE A 454 -18.25 2.14 39.39
C ILE A 454 -19.11 1.13 40.17
N PHE A 455 -19.95 0.38 39.45
CA PHE A 455 -20.83 -0.60 40.08
C PHE A 455 -20.05 -1.73 40.77
N GLN A 456 -18.98 -2.23 40.15
CA GLN A 456 -18.14 -3.29 40.74
C GLN A 456 -17.43 -2.80 42.00
N VAL A 457 -16.91 -1.56 42.01
CA VAL A 457 -16.27 -0.94 43.17
C VAL A 457 -17.27 -0.76 44.32
N VAL A 458 -18.47 -0.24 44.05
CA VAL A 458 -19.53 -0.04 45.06
C VAL A 458 -20.06 -1.36 45.61
N THR A 459 -20.14 -2.39 44.78
CA THR A 459 -20.64 -3.72 45.19
C THR A 459 -19.54 -4.66 45.68
N ARG A 460 -18.29 -4.18 45.80
CA ARG A 460 -17.12 -4.96 46.22
C ARG A 460 -17.34 -5.71 47.53
N LYS A 461 -18.06 -5.13 48.50
CA LYS A 461 -18.35 -5.78 49.80
C LYS A 461 -19.30 -6.99 49.69
N VAL A 462 -20.05 -7.12 48.59
CA VAL A 462 -21.07 -8.17 48.38
C VAL A 462 -20.56 -9.29 47.45
N ARG A 463 -19.49 -9.04 46.68
CA ARG A 463 -18.94 -9.99 45.69
C ARG A 463 -17.60 -10.56 46.17
N LYS A 464 -17.25 -11.76 45.70
CA LYS A 464 -15.91 -12.34 45.94
C LYS A 464 -14.84 -11.37 45.42
N THR A 465 -13.89 -11.01 46.29
CA THR A 465 -12.86 -10.00 46.02
C THR A 465 -12.02 -10.32 44.78
N SER A 466 -11.69 -11.60 44.54
CA SER A 466 -10.84 -12.02 43.41
C SER A 466 -11.50 -11.89 42.04
N VAL A 467 -12.81 -12.15 41.91
CA VAL A 467 -13.55 -12.03 40.62
C VAL A 467 -13.79 -10.56 40.28
N THR A 468 -14.09 -9.77 41.30
CA THR A 468 -14.32 -8.32 41.15
C THR A 468 -13.04 -7.62 40.69
N TRP A 469 -11.87 -8.02 41.22
CA TRP A 469 -10.58 -7.45 40.85
C TRP A 469 -10.24 -7.66 39.38
N VAL A 470 -10.29 -8.92 38.89
CA VAL A 470 -9.94 -9.26 37.49
C VAL A 470 -10.84 -8.53 36.50
N LEU A 471 -12.14 -8.45 36.78
CA LEU A 471 -13.08 -7.76 35.89
C LEU A 471 -12.90 -6.24 35.89
N VAL A 472 -12.58 -5.63 37.03
CA VAL A 472 -12.28 -4.19 37.10
C VAL A 472 -10.99 -3.88 36.34
N SER A 473 -9.96 -4.72 36.46
CA SER A 473 -8.71 -4.56 35.70
C SER A 473 -8.91 -4.73 34.20
N LEU A 474 -9.74 -5.69 33.76
CA LEU A 474 -10.16 -5.83 32.37
C LEU A 474 -10.88 -4.58 31.86
N CYS A 475 -11.90 -4.11 32.59
CA CYS A 475 -12.65 -2.92 32.19
C CYS A 475 -11.78 -1.66 32.20
N GLY A 476 -10.84 -1.55 33.14
CA GLY A 476 -9.93 -0.41 33.27
C GLY A 476 -8.92 -0.33 32.13
N SER A 477 -8.26 -1.44 31.78
CA SER A 477 -7.33 -1.50 30.63
C SER A 477 -8.05 -1.18 29.32
N MET A 478 -9.24 -1.75 29.12
CA MET A 478 -10.06 -1.48 27.94
C MET A 478 -10.57 -0.02 27.89
N LEU A 479 -10.90 0.59 29.03
CA LEU A 479 -11.30 2.00 29.11
C LEU A 479 -10.16 2.93 28.67
N ILE A 480 -8.94 2.69 29.18
CA ILE A 480 -7.76 3.49 28.82
C ILE A 480 -7.43 3.32 27.33
N PHE A 481 -7.49 2.09 26.80
CA PHE A 481 -7.32 1.84 25.37
C PHE A 481 -8.31 2.66 24.51
N ASN A 482 -9.60 2.64 24.84
CA ASN A 482 -10.61 3.39 24.08
C ASN A 482 -10.42 4.92 24.17
N LEU A 483 -9.97 5.43 25.33
CA LEU A 483 -9.66 6.86 25.50
C LEU A 483 -8.44 7.26 24.64
N LEU A 484 -7.37 6.45 24.67
CA LEU A 484 -6.18 6.67 23.83
C LEU A 484 -6.52 6.58 22.35
N PHE A 485 -7.44 5.70 21.95
CA PHE A 485 -7.86 5.55 20.56
C PHE A 485 -8.57 6.81 20.06
N VAL A 486 -9.59 7.30 20.79
CA VAL A 486 -10.37 8.49 20.39
C VAL A 486 -9.50 9.75 20.43
N PHE A 487 -8.85 10.03 21.56
CA PHE A 487 -8.07 11.26 21.71
C PHE A 487 -6.73 11.22 20.97
N GLY A 488 -6.13 10.04 20.84
CA GLY A 488 -4.86 9.87 20.16
C GLY A 488 -4.95 10.05 18.66
N ILE A 489 -6.01 9.53 18.02
CA ILE A 489 -6.24 9.68 16.58
C ILE A 489 -6.60 11.13 16.24
N GLU A 490 -7.51 11.76 16.99
CA GLU A 490 -7.95 13.13 16.70
C GLU A 490 -6.80 14.15 16.88
N ASN A 491 -5.96 13.98 17.90
CA ASN A 491 -4.82 14.86 18.13
C ASN A 491 -3.68 14.64 17.12
N SER A 492 -3.47 13.41 16.63
CA SER A 492 -2.51 13.14 15.55
C SER A 492 -2.93 13.82 14.24
N ASN A 493 -4.21 13.73 13.86
CA ASN A 493 -4.71 14.32 12.61
C ASN A 493 -4.65 15.87 12.62
N LYS A 494 -4.96 16.51 13.75
CA LYS A 494 -4.84 17.98 13.89
C LYS A 494 -3.39 18.45 13.83
N ASN A 495 -2.48 17.77 14.52
CA ASN A 495 -1.06 18.15 14.50
C ASN A 495 -0.40 17.91 13.14
N GLN A 496 -0.92 17.00 12.31
CA GLN A 496 -0.41 16.79 10.95
C GLN A 496 -0.77 17.96 9.99
N GLN A 497 -1.87 18.67 10.26
CA GLN A 497 -2.21 19.91 9.55
C GLN A 497 -1.34 21.08 10.01
N THR A 498 -1.02 21.17 11.31
CA THR A 498 -0.11 22.20 11.85
C THR A 498 1.34 21.98 11.44
N SER A 499 1.82 20.72 11.43
CA SER A 499 3.17 20.44 10.90
C SER A 499 3.28 20.74 9.41
N LYS A 500 2.15 20.76 8.67
CA LYS A 500 2.12 21.16 7.27
C LYS A 500 2.47 22.63 7.07
N SER A 501 2.22 23.51 8.06
CA SER A 501 2.69 24.90 8.03
C SER A 501 4.10 25.08 8.61
N ASP A 502 4.55 24.18 9.48
CA ASP A 502 5.90 24.26 10.09
C ASP A 502 6.98 23.55 9.24
N THR A 503 6.61 22.84 8.16
CA THR A 503 7.55 22.21 7.20
C THR A 503 7.67 23.02 5.89
N ASP A 504 7.16 24.24 5.84
CA ASP A 504 7.22 25.13 4.66
C ASP A 504 8.60 25.78 4.45
N ASN A 505 9.65 25.32 5.14
CA ASN A 505 11.04 25.68 4.89
C ASN A 505 11.86 24.50 4.33
N ILE A 506 11.24 23.54 3.65
CA ILE A 506 12.00 22.69 2.73
C ILE A 506 12.12 23.50 1.43
N ASP A 507 13.32 23.99 1.17
CA ASP A 507 13.64 24.65 -0.10
C ASP A 507 13.44 23.66 -1.24
N LEU A 508 12.26 23.70 -1.88
CA LEU A 508 11.89 22.83 -2.98
C LEU A 508 12.84 23.00 -4.19
N SER A 509 13.68 24.04 -4.18
CA SER A 509 14.69 24.30 -5.20
C SER A 509 16.02 23.58 -4.96
N SER A 510 16.34 23.16 -3.73
CA SER A 510 17.62 22.53 -3.43
C SER A 510 17.67 21.10 -3.99
N ASN A 511 18.74 20.74 -4.72
CA ASN A 511 18.91 19.39 -5.28
C ASN A 511 19.50 18.41 -4.25
N GLU A 512 18.81 18.21 -3.14
CA GLU A 512 19.29 17.31 -2.08
C GLU A 512 19.13 15.82 -2.43
N MET A 513 20.17 15.05 -2.10
CA MET A 513 20.18 13.61 -2.29
C MET A 513 19.15 12.91 -1.39
N LEU A 514 18.24 12.17 -1.99
CA LEU A 514 17.19 11.43 -1.28
C LEU A 514 17.74 10.10 -0.75
N ARG A 515 17.20 9.65 0.39
CA ARG A 515 17.54 8.32 0.98
C ARG A 515 16.47 7.26 0.73
N GLU A 516 15.21 7.65 0.65
CA GLU A 516 14.09 6.72 0.49
C GLU A 516 13.02 7.32 -0.43
N ASP A 517 12.31 6.43 -1.13
CA ASP A 517 11.23 6.76 -2.04
C ASP A 517 9.88 6.99 -1.36
N ILE A 518 9.75 6.63 -0.08
CA ILE A 518 8.54 6.84 0.73
C ILE A 518 8.90 7.52 2.05
N ILE A 519 8.33 8.70 2.30
CA ILE A 519 8.61 9.46 3.52
C ILE A 519 7.64 9.05 4.62
N PHE A 520 8.19 8.55 5.73
CA PHE A 520 7.49 8.41 6.99
C PHE A 520 7.78 9.64 7.86
N VAL A 521 6.82 10.55 7.98
CA VAL A 521 6.95 11.71 8.86
C VAL A 521 6.88 11.23 10.31
N SER A 522 8.04 11.14 10.96
CA SER A 522 8.15 10.75 12.36
C SER A 522 7.61 11.86 13.26
N ASN A 523 6.48 11.59 13.93
CA ASN A 523 5.95 12.48 14.96
C ASN A 523 6.14 11.80 16.33
N PRO A 524 7.00 12.34 17.21
CA PRO A 524 7.30 11.70 18.49
C PRO A 524 6.05 11.52 19.37
N LYS A 525 5.05 12.41 19.26
CA LYS A 525 3.77 12.26 19.96
C LYS A 525 2.97 11.07 19.43
N CYS A 526 2.97 10.87 18.11
CA CYS A 526 2.30 9.72 17.48
C CYS A 526 2.96 8.40 17.90
N THR A 527 4.29 8.36 17.97
CA THR A 527 5.05 7.19 18.44
C THR A 527 4.69 6.83 19.87
N VAL A 528 4.62 7.81 20.77
CA VAL A 528 4.22 7.59 22.17
C VAL A 528 2.78 7.09 22.27
N ILE A 529 1.84 7.70 21.54
CA ILE A 529 0.44 7.27 21.52
C ILE A 529 0.31 5.83 20.99
N ALA A 530 1.01 5.49 19.91
CA ALA A 530 1.01 4.14 19.33
C ALA A 530 1.57 3.10 20.32
N ALA A 531 2.67 3.41 21.01
CA ALA A 531 3.24 2.53 22.03
C ALA A 531 2.27 2.28 23.20
N LEU A 532 1.58 3.34 23.67
CA LEU A 532 0.56 3.21 24.71
C LEU A 532 -0.64 2.39 24.24
N LEU A 533 -1.10 2.59 23.00
CA LEU A 533 -2.18 1.80 22.40
C LEU A 533 -1.84 0.31 22.36
N HIS A 534 -0.62 -0.04 21.92
CA HIS A 534 -0.14 -1.43 21.90
C HIS A 534 -0.12 -2.04 23.31
N TYR A 535 0.42 -1.31 24.30
CA TYR A 535 0.49 -1.79 25.68
C TYR A 535 -0.91 -2.07 26.27
N PHE A 536 -1.84 -1.11 26.19
CA PHE A 536 -3.17 -1.29 26.77
C PHE A 536 -4.02 -2.32 26.02
N LEU A 537 -3.78 -2.50 24.71
CA LEU A 537 -4.40 -3.56 23.94
C LEU A 537 -3.92 -4.94 24.40
N LEU A 538 -2.60 -5.14 24.54
CA LEU A 538 -2.03 -6.38 25.06
C LEU A 538 -2.50 -6.66 26.50
N ALA A 539 -2.50 -5.64 27.37
CA ALA A 539 -3.01 -5.75 28.72
C ALA A 539 -4.48 -6.21 28.74
N THR A 540 -5.32 -5.67 27.84
CA THR A 540 -6.72 -6.09 27.69
C THR A 540 -6.80 -7.58 27.34
N PHE A 541 -6.00 -8.06 26.38
CA PHE A 541 -5.93 -9.49 26.05
C PHE A 541 -5.49 -10.36 27.22
N THR A 542 -4.44 -9.96 27.95
CA THR A 542 -3.98 -10.69 29.13
C THR A 542 -5.08 -10.78 30.19
N TRP A 543 -5.80 -9.69 30.47
CA TRP A 543 -6.92 -9.70 31.42
C TRP A 543 -8.11 -10.53 30.92
N MET A 544 -8.38 -10.56 29.61
CA MET A 544 -9.38 -11.48 29.03
C MET A 544 -8.97 -12.94 29.27
N GLY A 545 -7.72 -13.30 29.01
CA GLY A 545 -7.17 -14.63 29.30
C GLY A 545 -7.26 -15.03 30.78
N LEU A 546 -6.89 -14.13 31.68
CA LEU A 546 -7.01 -14.35 33.13
C LEU A 546 -8.47 -14.51 33.55
N SER A 547 -9.40 -13.75 32.96
CA SER A 547 -10.83 -13.90 33.22
C SER A 547 -11.37 -15.27 32.78
N ALA A 548 -10.89 -15.78 31.64
CA ALA A 548 -11.26 -17.10 31.13
C ALA A 548 -10.72 -18.22 32.01
N GLY A 549 -9.44 -18.16 32.38
CA GLY A 549 -8.83 -19.10 33.31
C GLY A 549 -9.55 -19.11 34.66
N GLN A 550 -9.82 -17.93 35.25
CA GLN A 550 -10.52 -17.82 36.52
C GLN A 550 -11.93 -18.44 36.47
N LEU A 551 -12.70 -18.19 35.40
CA LEU A 551 -14.04 -18.76 35.25
C LEU A 551 -13.99 -20.28 35.05
N TYR A 552 -13.01 -20.78 34.28
CA TYR A 552 -12.77 -22.21 34.08
C TYR A 552 -12.50 -22.93 35.41
N PHE A 553 -11.58 -22.41 36.23
CA PHE A 553 -11.27 -23.00 37.54
C PHE A 553 -12.48 -23.02 38.47
N LEU A 554 -13.28 -21.94 38.49
CA LEU A 554 -14.50 -21.86 39.31
C LEU A 554 -15.58 -22.89 38.89
N LEU A 555 -15.63 -23.30 37.63
CA LEU A 555 -16.66 -24.20 37.10
C LEU A 555 -16.24 -25.68 37.03
N MET A 556 -14.94 -25.98 36.94
CA MET A 556 -14.42 -27.34 36.69
C MET A 556 -13.72 -27.99 37.88
N ARG A 557 -13.20 -27.24 38.88
CA ARG A 557 -12.43 -27.81 40.00
C ARG A 557 -12.99 -27.40 41.37
N THR A 558 -13.34 -28.38 42.20
CA THR A 558 -13.53 -28.18 43.65
C THR A 558 -12.15 -28.04 44.32
N MET A 559 -11.71 -26.79 44.49
CA MET A 559 -10.64 -26.30 45.38
C MET A 559 -9.16 -26.53 44.97
N LYS A 560 -8.50 -25.45 44.51
CA LYS A 560 -7.33 -24.78 45.13
C LYS A 560 -7.20 -23.37 44.50
N PRO A 561 -6.86 -22.30 45.25
CA PRO A 561 -6.72 -20.95 44.69
C PRO A 561 -5.56 -20.89 43.68
N LEU A 562 -5.67 -19.99 42.69
CA LEU A 562 -4.56 -19.71 41.77
C LEU A 562 -3.30 -19.35 42.58
N PRO A 563 -2.11 -19.89 42.25
CA PRO A 563 -0.87 -19.50 42.91
C PRO A 563 -0.66 -17.99 42.79
N GLN A 564 -0.33 -17.32 43.88
CA GLN A 564 -0.13 -15.86 43.94
C GLN A 564 0.95 -15.38 42.93
N HIS A 565 1.88 -16.26 42.57
CA HIS A 565 2.97 -16.00 41.61
C HIS A 565 2.61 -16.33 40.15
N PHE A 566 1.46 -16.93 39.85
CA PHE A 566 1.07 -17.31 38.48
C PHE A 566 0.88 -16.10 37.56
N ILE A 567 0.34 -15.00 38.11
CA ILE A 567 0.19 -13.72 37.40
C ILE A 567 1.56 -13.04 37.19
N LEU A 568 2.47 -13.18 38.16
CA LEU A 568 3.85 -12.70 38.07
C LEU A 568 4.66 -13.47 37.02
N PHE A 569 4.44 -14.78 36.91
CA PHE A 569 5.08 -15.65 35.93
C PHE A 569 4.65 -15.34 34.48
N LEU A 570 3.35 -15.09 34.25
CA LEU A 570 2.84 -14.64 32.95
C LEU A 570 3.33 -13.24 32.57
N SER A 571 3.44 -12.34 33.55
CA SER A 571 4.04 -11.02 33.35
C SER A 571 5.53 -11.16 32.98
N LEU A 572 6.31 -11.95 33.73
CA LEU A 572 7.74 -12.18 33.48
C LEU A 572 8.01 -12.81 32.12
N ILE A 573 7.17 -13.73 31.65
CA ILE A 573 7.26 -14.28 30.28
C ILE A 573 7.07 -13.17 29.23
N GLY A 574 6.14 -12.25 29.45
CA GLY A 574 5.93 -11.10 28.56
C GLY A 574 7.12 -10.12 28.53
N TRP A 575 7.81 -9.93 29.66
CA TRP A 575 9.01 -9.07 29.74
C TRP A 575 10.28 -9.78 29.24
N CYS A 576 10.45 -11.07 29.49
CA CYS A 576 11.60 -11.84 28.99
C CYS A 576 11.57 -12.03 27.47
N TRP A 577 10.37 -12.11 26.86
CA TRP A 577 10.24 -12.21 25.40
C TRP A 577 10.65 -10.91 24.67
N LEU A 578 10.51 -9.76 25.31
CA LEU A 578 11.00 -8.47 24.80
C LEU A 578 12.52 -8.33 24.86
N ALA A 579 13.22 -9.15 25.65
CA ALA A 579 14.66 -9.06 25.85
C ALA A 579 15.49 -9.96 24.92
N VAL A 580 14.87 -10.93 24.24
CA VAL A 580 15.55 -11.81 23.27
C VAL A 580 15.45 -11.18 21.88
N GLN A 581 16.28 -10.17 21.64
CA GLN A 581 16.37 -9.49 20.35
C GLN A 581 17.81 -9.42 19.83
N GLU A 582 18.52 -10.54 19.89
CA GLU A 582 19.78 -10.70 19.13
C GLU A 582 19.86 -12.14 18.59
N GLY A 583 19.76 -12.29 17.27
CA GLY A 583 20.13 -13.54 16.59
C GLY A 583 19.33 -13.89 15.35
N ASN A 584 19.95 -13.61 14.19
CA ASN A 584 19.78 -14.23 12.87
C ASN A 584 18.45 -14.10 12.14
N ASP A 585 18.50 -13.36 11.01
CA ASP A 585 17.91 -13.51 9.66
C ASP A 585 16.53 -14.15 9.40
N PHE A 586 15.78 -14.56 10.43
CA PHE A 586 14.44 -15.12 10.33
C PHE A 586 13.33 -14.22 10.90
N ILE A 587 13.68 -13.01 11.38
CA ILE A 587 12.75 -12.11 12.09
C ILE A 587 12.66 -10.75 11.38
N LYS A 588 12.04 -10.72 10.18
CA LYS A 588 11.80 -9.48 9.42
C LYS A 588 10.64 -8.61 9.93
N SER A 589 9.97 -8.96 11.02
CA SER A 589 8.85 -8.16 11.55
C SER A 589 8.74 -8.22 13.07
N PRO A 590 9.32 -7.25 13.80
CA PRO A 590 9.21 -7.14 15.26
C PRO A 590 7.76 -7.15 15.77
N LEU A 591 6.83 -6.63 14.96
CA LEU A 591 5.40 -6.56 15.26
C LEU A 591 4.72 -7.94 15.30
N LEU A 592 5.15 -8.90 14.46
CA LEU A 592 4.58 -10.25 14.43
C LEU A 592 4.87 -11.00 15.73
N TRP A 593 6.12 -10.99 16.18
CA TRP A 593 6.55 -11.78 17.33
C TRP A 593 6.27 -11.12 18.69
N SER A 594 6.30 -9.79 18.77
CA SER A 594 6.06 -9.07 20.03
C SER A 594 4.55 -8.94 20.36
N PHE A 595 3.68 -8.88 19.34
CA PHE A 595 2.26 -8.57 19.54
C PHE A 595 1.32 -9.65 19.01
N ILE A 596 1.42 -10.03 17.73
CA ILE A 596 0.45 -10.93 17.09
C ILE A 596 0.50 -12.34 17.67
N VAL A 597 1.69 -12.91 17.86
CA VAL A 597 1.86 -14.28 18.41
C VAL A 597 1.27 -14.42 19.82
N PRO A 598 1.61 -13.57 20.82
CA PRO A 598 0.99 -13.64 22.15
C PRO A 598 -0.54 -13.51 22.12
N VAL A 599 -1.07 -12.59 21.32
CA VAL A 599 -2.53 -12.39 21.18
C VAL A 599 -3.20 -13.63 20.58
N THR A 600 -2.58 -14.26 19.59
CA THR A 600 -3.08 -15.50 18.97
C THR A 600 -3.22 -16.62 19.99
N ILE A 601 -2.18 -16.85 20.80
CA ILE A 601 -2.17 -17.90 21.83
C ILE A 601 -3.29 -17.67 22.86
N ILE A 602 -3.46 -16.43 23.32
CA ILE A 602 -4.52 -16.07 24.28
C ILE A 602 -5.91 -16.30 23.67
N LEU A 603 -6.13 -15.89 22.42
CA LEU A 603 -7.43 -16.05 21.76
C LEU A 603 -7.79 -17.53 21.54
N ILE A 604 -6.84 -18.35 21.09
CA ILE A 604 -7.06 -19.80 20.93
C ILE A 604 -7.42 -20.42 22.28
N SER A 605 -6.68 -20.09 23.35
CA SER A 605 -6.99 -20.57 24.70
C SER A 605 -8.38 -20.16 25.18
N ASN A 606 -8.75 -18.89 24.98
CA ASN A 606 -10.07 -18.37 25.35
C ASN A 606 -11.20 -19.07 24.59
N ILE A 607 -11.01 -19.36 23.29
CA ILE A 607 -11.98 -20.10 22.46
C ILE A 607 -12.15 -21.52 22.99
N VAL A 608 -11.06 -22.24 23.29
CA VAL A 608 -11.12 -23.59 23.84
C VAL A 608 -11.87 -23.60 25.18
N ILE A 609 -11.51 -22.69 26.09
CA ILE A 609 -12.19 -22.56 27.39
C ILE A 609 -13.68 -22.21 27.21
N PHE A 610 -13.99 -21.31 26.28
CA PHE A 610 -15.37 -20.96 25.96
C PHE A 610 -16.18 -22.15 25.47
N ILE A 611 -15.64 -22.95 24.54
CA ILE A 611 -16.31 -24.15 24.03
C ILE A 611 -16.61 -25.11 25.17
N VAL A 612 -15.64 -25.38 26.05
CA VAL A 612 -15.82 -26.27 27.21
C VAL A 612 -16.94 -25.75 28.13
N ILE A 613 -16.94 -24.44 28.44
CA ILE A 613 -17.96 -23.83 29.30
C ILE A 613 -19.33 -23.81 28.60
N ALA A 614 -19.38 -23.49 27.30
CA ALA A 614 -20.60 -23.42 26.52
C ALA A 614 -21.26 -24.80 26.41
N VAL A 615 -20.51 -25.85 26.10
CA VAL A 615 -20.99 -27.24 26.11
C VAL A 615 -21.51 -27.61 27.50
N LYS A 616 -20.75 -27.32 28.56
CA LYS A 616 -21.18 -27.63 29.93
C LYS A 616 -22.44 -26.86 30.37
N VAL A 617 -22.63 -25.62 29.94
CA VAL A 617 -23.79 -24.78 30.30
C VAL A 617 -25.03 -25.11 29.46
N LEU A 618 -24.85 -25.40 28.16
CA LEU A 618 -25.94 -25.69 27.23
C LEU A 618 -26.42 -27.15 27.33
N TRP A 619 -25.50 -28.11 27.51
CA TRP A 619 -25.80 -29.54 27.65
C TRP A 619 -26.31 -29.93 29.04
N ARG A 620 -26.24 -29.01 30.03
CA ARG A 620 -26.87 -29.21 31.34
C ARG A 620 -28.39 -29.04 31.23
N ASN A 621 -29.08 -30.04 30.69
CA ASN A 621 -30.52 -30.20 30.86
C ASN A 621 -30.96 -31.67 30.69
N ASN A 622 -31.68 -32.16 31.71
CA ASN A 622 -32.41 -33.43 31.81
C ASN A 622 -31.62 -34.71 32.06
N GLN A 623 -30.98 -34.85 33.23
CA GLN A 623 -30.81 -36.22 33.72
C GLN A 623 -31.07 -36.49 35.19
N ASN A 624 -31.34 -35.52 36.08
CA ASN A 624 -31.82 -35.89 37.42
C ASN A 624 -32.58 -34.75 38.11
N LEU A 625 -33.77 -35.11 38.62
CA LEU A 625 -34.66 -34.42 39.57
C LEU A 625 -35.76 -33.49 39.01
N THR A 626 -36.98 -33.87 39.37
CA THR A 626 -38.25 -33.13 39.32
C THR A 626 -38.13 -31.75 39.96
N SER A 627 -38.01 -30.70 39.14
CA SER A 627 -38.08 -29.31 39.61
C SER A 627 -39.01 -28.50 38.73
N THR A 628 -40.06 -27.93 39.33
CA THR A 628 -41.12 -27.12 38.71
C THR A 628 -40.68 -25.73 38.22
N LYS A 629 -39.37 -25.49 38.02
CA LYS A 629 -38.86 -24.25 37.39
C LYS A 629 -37.88 -24.56 36.25
N LYS A 630 -38.43 -24.77 35.05
CA LYS A 630 -37.67 -24.84 33.80
C LYS A 630 -37.01 -23.48 33.52
N VAL A 631 -35.68 -23.41 33.59
CA VAL A 631 -34.95 -22.20 33.20
C VAL A 631 -35.06 -22.03 31.68
N SER A 632 -35.64 -20.92 31.23
CA SER A 632 -35.83 -20.60 29.79
C SER A 632 -34.53 -20.74 28.99
N SER A 633 -34.60 -21.35 27.81
CA SER A 633 -33.48 -21.50 26.85
C SER A 633 -32.81 -20.16 26.52
N LEU A 634 -33.60 -19.10 26.39
CA LEU A 634 -33.12 -17.74 26.15
C LEU A 634 -32.23 -17.21 27.28
N LYS A 635 -32.50 -17.58 28.54
CA LYS A 635 -31.62 -17.20 29.67
C LYS A 635 -30.26 -17.89 29.60
N LYS A 636 -30.22 -19.15 29.12
CA LYS A 636 -28.97 -19.91 28.90
C LYS A 636 -28.16 -19.27 27.77
N ILE A 637 -28.78 -18.99 26.62
CA ILE A 637 -28.14 -18.34 25.46
C ILE A 637 -27.56 -16.97 25.84
N LEU A 638 -28.33 -16.10 26.49
CA LEU A 638 -27.84 -14.79 26.93
C LEU A 638 -26.71 -14.90 27.96
N SER A 639 -26.69 -15.96 28.78
CA SER A 639 -25.59 -16.21 29.72
C SER A 639 -24.31 -16.63 29.00
N THR A 640 -24.42 -17.50 28.00
CA THR A 640 -23.29 -17.91 27.16
C THR A 640 -22.75 -16.74 26.34
N LEU A 641 -23.64 -15.91 25.77
CA LEU A 641 -23.25 -14.69 25.04
C LEU A 641 -22.49 -13.69 25.92
N SER A 642 -22.91 -13.52 27.18
CA SER A 642 -22.21 -12.66 28.16
C SER A 642 -20.76 -13.12 28.38
N ILE A 643 -20.53 -14.43 28.45
CA ILE A 643 -19.18 -15.00 28.60
C ILE A 643 -18.34 -14.79 27.33
N ALA A 644 -18.94 -15.00 26.14
CA ALA A 644 -18.26 -14.80 24.86
C ALA A 644 -17.72 -13.36 24.68
N VAL A 645 -18.51 -12.37 25.08
CA VAL A 645 -18.16 -10.95 25.02
C VAL A 645 -17.01 -10.61 25.99
N VAL A 646 -17.04 -11.15 27.22
CA VAL A 646 -15.99 -10.94 28.21
C VAL A 646 -14.67 -11.59 27.79
N PHE A 647 -14.71 -12.73 27.11
CA PHE A 647 -13.52 -13.43 26.60
C PHE A 647 -12.96 -12.82 25.31
N GLY A 648 -13.71 -11.91 24.67
CA GLY A 648 -13.27 -11.23 23.45
C GLY A 648 -13.18 -12.15 22.23
N ILE A 649 -14.08 -13.11 22.08
CA ILE A 649 -14.03 -14.05 20.94
C ILE A 649 -14.18 -13.33 19.59
N THR A 650 -14.88 -12.19 19.57
CA THR A 650 -15.06 -11.34 18.38
C THR A 650 -13.75 -10.78 17.81
N TRP A 651 -12.66 -10.80 18.58
CA TRP A 651 -11.35 -10.35 18.11
C TRP A 651 -10.73 -11.27 17.06
N ILE A 652 -11.22 -12.52 16.91
CA ILE A 652 -10.78 -13.40 15.81
C ILE A 652 -11.08 -12.81 14.43
N LEU A 653 -12.09 -11.94 14.32
CA LEU A 653 -12.43 -11.24 13.09
C LEU A 653 -11.32 -10.30 12.61
N ALA A 654 -10.38 -9.90 13.49
CA ALA A 654 -9.22 -9.10 13.10
C ALA A 654 -8.31 -9.84 12.11
N TYR A 655 -8.16 -11.17 12.25
CA TYR A 655 -7.34 -11.96 11.33
C TYR A 655 -7.96 -12.06 9.93
N LEU A 656 -9.29 -12.00 9.84
CA LEU A 656 -10.00 -11.97 8.55
C LEU A 656 -9.79 -10.64 7.81
N MET A 657 -9.38 -9.57 8.51
CA MET A 657 -8.99 -8.30 7.88
C MET A 657 -7.58 -8.36 7.24
N LEU A 658 -6.76 -9.36 7.56
CA LEU A 658 -5.42 -9.54 6.98
C LEU A 658 -5.43 -10.22 5.60
N MET A 659 -6.61 -10.55 5.07
CA MET A 659 -6.73 -11.12 3.74
C MET A 659 -6.37 -10.10 2.65
N ASN A 660 -5.71 -10.57 1.60
CA ASN A 660 -5.18 -9.72 0.52
C ASN A 660 -6.26 -9.16 -0.42
N ASN A 661 -7.52 -9.55 -0.25
CA ASN A 661 -8.62 -9.13 -1.10
C ASN A 661 -9.34 -7.91 -0.50
N ASP A 662 -9.36 -6.80 -1.25
CA ASP A 662 -9.81 -5.49 -0.80
C ASP A 662 -11.29 -5.46 -0.37
N ASP A 663 -12.18 -6.12 -1.12
CA ASP A 663 -13.62 -6.13 -0.83
C ASP A 663 -13.92 -6.90 0.47
N ILE A 664 -13.28 -8.05 0.62
CA ILE A 664 -13.40 -8.90 1.81
C ILE A 664 -12.88 -8.15 3.03
N ARG A 665 -11.72 -7.49 2.91
CA ARG A 665 -11.11 -6.69 3.97
C ARG A 665 -12.05 -5.57 4.44
N ILE A 666 -12.70 -4.86 3.52
CA ILE A 666 -13.63 -3.77 3.86
C ILE A 666 -14.84 -4.30 4.64
N ILE A 667 -15.48 -5.38 4.17
CA ILE A 667 -16.65 -5.96 4.85
C ILE A 667 -16.30 -6.38 6.28
N PHE A 668 -15.21 -7.15 6.45
CA PHE A 668 -14.79 -7.59 7.79
C PHE A 668 -14.33 -6.43 8.68
N SER A 669 -13.81 -5.34 8.11
CA SER A 669 -13.49 -4.11 8.87
C SER A 669 -14.72 -3.49 9.53
N TYR A 670 -15.86 -3.41 8.82
CA TYR A 670 -17.10 -2.90 9.41
C TYR A 670 -17.63 -3.80 10.52
N ILE A 671 -17.63 -5.12 10.29
CA ILE A 671 -18.10 -6.10 11.26
C ILE A 671 -17.21 -6.06 12.52
N PHE A 672 -15.89 -6.09 12.34
CA PHE A 672 -14.91 -5.97 13.42
C PHE A 672 -15.10 -4.67 14.19
N CYS A 673 -15.23 -3.54 13.50
CA CYS A 673 -15.46 -2.24 14.12
C CYS A 673 -16.74 -2.26 14.97
N LEU A 674 -17.86 -2.75 14.43
CA LEU A 674 -19.14 -2.80 15.14
C LEU A 674 -19.06 -3.58 16.45
N PHE A 675 -18.49 -4.78 16.42
CA PHE A 675 -18.42 -5.64 17.61
C PHE A 675 -17.43 -5.12 18.66
N ASN A 676 -16.23 -4.72 18.25
CA ASN A 676 -15.17 -4.39 19.19
C ASN A 676 -15.32 -2.98 19.78
N THR A 677 -15.78 -2.01 18.98
CA THR A 677 -16.01 -0.65 19.51
C THR A 677 -17.19 -0.62 20.48
N THR A 678 -18.15 -1.54 20.39
CA THR A 678 -19.29 -1.65 21.33
C THR A 678 -19.09 -2.67 22.45
N GLN A 679 -17.97 -3.40 22.50
CA GLN A 679 -17.74 -4.49 23.44
C GLN A 679 -17.86 -4.04 24.91
N GLY A 680 -17.40 -2.83 25.26
CA GLY A 680 -17.56 -2.31 26.64
C GLY A 680 -19.02 -2.05 27.05
N LEU A 681 -19.87 -1.61 26.10
CA LEU A 681 -21.31 -1.49 26.33
C LEU A 681 -21.97 -2.87 26.48
N GLN A 682 -21.55 -3.84 25.65
CA GLN A 682 -22.04 -5.21 25.73
C GLN A 682 -21.71 -5.84 27.10
N ILE A 683 -20.50 -5.63 27.64
CA ILE A 683 -20.13 -6.06 29.00
C ILE A 683 -21.08 -5.47 30.04
N PHE A 684 -21.35 -4.16 29.98
CA PHE A 684 -22.28 -3.53 30.92
C PHE A 684 -23.68 -4.15 30.87
N ILE A 685 -24.26 -4.29 29.67
CA ILE A 685 -25.63 -4.80 29.51
C ILE A 685 -25.71 -6.29 29.88
N LEU A 686 -24.84 -7.12 29.32
CA LEU A 686 -24.93 -8.58 29.41
C LEU A 686 -24.35 -9.13 30.71
N TYR A 687 -23.36 -8.47 31.32
CA TYR A 687 -22.69 -8.94 32.53
C TYR A 687 -23.15 -8.16 33.78
N THR A 688 -23.28 -6.84 33.72
CA THR A 688 -23.58 -6.01 34.90
C THR A 688 -25.09 -5.88 35.17
N VAL A 689 -25.85 -5.36 34.20
CA VAL A 689 -27.29 -5.05 34.36
C VAL A 689 -28.13 -6.30 34.67
N ARG A 690 -27.74 -7.46 34.13
CA ARG A 690 -28.46 -8.72 34.36
C ARG A 690 -28.30 -9.30 35.76
N THR A 691 -27.41 -8.76 36.59
CA THR A 691 -27.27 -9.25 37.96
C THR A 691 -28.42 -8.78 38.83
N LYS A 692 -29.03 -9.69 39.60
CA LYS A 692 -30.13 -9.35 40.54
C LYS A 692 -29.75 -8.24 41.52
N ILE A 693 -28.47 -8.19 41.92
CA ILE A 693 -27.92 -7.14 42.78
C ILE A 693 -28.04 -5.77 42.10
N PHE A 694 -27.71 -5.67 40.82
CA PHE A 694 -27.85 -4.44 40.05
C PHE A 694 -29.32 -4.06 39.92
N GLN A 695 -30.19 -4.99 39.48
CA GLN A 695 -31.62 -4.74 39.28
C GLN A 695 -32.29 -4.25 40.57
N ASN A 696 -31.98 -4.88 41.72
CA ASN A 696 -32.53 -4.49 43.00
C ASN A 696 -32.05 -3.10 43.42
N LYS A 697 -30.73 -2.83 43.37
CA LYS A 697 -30.17 -1.51 43.72
C LYS A 697 -30.67 -0.41 42.78
N ALA A 698 -30.72 -0.67 41.48
CA ALA A 698 -31.24 0.26 40.48
C ALA A 698 -32.73 0.56 40.75
N SER A 699 -33.52 -0.44 41.13
CA SER A 699 -34.92 -0.24 41.50
C SER A 699 -35.08 0.65 42.74
N THR A 700 -34.20 0.50 43.74
CA THR A 700 -34.19 1.34 44.95
C THR A 700 -33.81 2.78 44.63
N VAL A 701 -32.81 2.97 43.76
CA VAL A 701 -32.37 4.28 43.27
C VAL A 701 -33.45 4.95 42.42
N LEU A 702 -34.11 4.21 41.54
CA LEU A 702 -35.18 4.75 40.70
C LEU A 702 -36.41 5.15 41.56
N LYS A 703 -36.69 4.39 42.61
CA LYS A 703 -37.70 4.74 43.62
C LYS A 703 -37.31 5.98 44.44
N SER A 704 -36.04 6.15 44.80
CA SER A 704 -35.59 7.35 45.52
C SER A 704 -35.61 8.61 44.64
N LEU A 705 -35.23 8.49 43.36
CA LEU A 705 -35.33 9.57 42.38
C LEU A 705 -36.79 10.00 42.10
N SER A 706 -37.69 9.03 41.92
CA SER A 706 -39.13 9.32 41.75
C SER A 706 -39.75 9.94 43.01
N SER A 707 -39.32 9.54 44.21
CA SER A 707 -39.75 10.19 45.47
C SER A 707 -39.22 11.62 45.63
N SER A 708 -38.06 11.92 45.03
CA SER A 708 -37.49 13.27 45.02
C SER A 708 -38.14 14.17 43.96
N ALA A 709 -38.62 13.60 42.85
CA ALA A 709 -39.40 14.30 41.83
C ALA A 709 -40.83 14.63 42.32
N GLY A 710 -41.41 13.81 43.22
CA GLY A 710 -42.72 14.05 43.84
C GLY A 710 -42.79 15.20 44.86
N LYS A 711 -41.67 15.88 45.16
CA LYS A 711 -41.62 17.04 46.07
C LYS A 711 -41.51 18.41 45.36
N VAL A 712 -41.60 18.45 44.04
CA VAL A 712 -41.75 19.72 43.31
C VAL A 712 -43.23 20.08 43.23
N LYS A 713 -43.60 21.23 43.81
CA LYS A 713 -44.95 21.83 43.74
C LYS A 713 -45.46 21.79 42.30
N VAL A 714 -46.56 21.09 42.08
CA VAL A 714 -47.33 21.14 40.83
C VAL A 714 -47.86 22.56 40.67
N LEU A 715 -47.31 23.32 39.73
CA LEU A 715 -47.94 24.52 39.17
C LEU A 715 -49.13 24.04 38.31
N PRO A 716 -50.28 24.74 38.28
CA PRO A 716 -51.48 24.18 37.66
C PRO A 716 -51.26 23.89 36.17
N SER A 717 -51.91 22.84 35.68
CA SER A 717 -51.80 22.33 34.33
C SER A 717 -51.97 23.44 33.28
N MET A 718 -50.89 23.72 32.53
CA MET A 718 -51.00 24.44 31.27
C MET A 718 -51.46 23.47 30.19
N SER A 719 -52.64 23.72 29.61
CA SER A 719 -53.13 22.96 28.47
C SER A 719 -52.21 23.12 27.24
N PRO A 720 -52.09 22.08 26.37
CA PRO A 720 -51.18 22.06 25.23
C PRO A 720 -51.39 23.21 24.23
N LEU A 721 -52.57 23.84 24.23
CA LEU A 721 -52.89 25.01 23.40
C LEU A 721 -52.10 26.26 23.82
N ARG A 722 -51.92 26.52 25.12
CA ARG A 722 -51.18 27.70 25.60
C ARG A 722 -49.67 27.60 25.39
N LEU A 723 -49.11 26.39 25.36
CA LEU A 723 -47.69 26.17 25.06
C LEU A 723 -47.39 26.44 23.58
N ARG A 724 -48.28 26.00 22.67
CA ARG A 724 -48.17 26.30 21.23
C ARG A 724 -48.27 27.79 20.94
N VAL A 725 -49.18 28.52 21.60
CA VAL A 725 -49.33 29.98 21.41
C VAL A 725 -48.11 30.77 21.91
N ARG A 726 -47.50 30.36 23.04
CA ARG A 726 -46.26 31.01 23.53
C ARG A 726 -45.04 30.67 22.68
N MET A 727 -44.94 29.45 22.16
CA MET A 727 -43.84 29.05 21.26
C MET A 727 -43.96 29.73 19.90
N TYR A 728 -45.19 29.86 19.38
CA TYR A 728 -45.50 30.60 18.14
C TYR A 728 -45.20 32.11 18.28
N ASN A 729 -45.53 32.73 19.42
CA ASN A 729 -45.21 34.13 19.69
C ASN A 729 -43.71 34.38 19.96
N MET A 730 -42.98 33.39 20.51
CA MET A 730 -41.51 33.43 20.64
C MET A 730 -40.80 33.31 19.28
N LEU A 731 -41.26 32.42 18.40
CA LEU A 731 -40.68 32.26 17.06
C LEU A 731 -40.91 33.48 16.14
N ARG A 732 -41.94 34.29 16.41
CA ARG A 732 -42.21 35.56 15.70
C ARG A 732 -41.20 36.67 16.00
N SER A 733 -40.36 36.52 17.03
CA SER A 733 -39.39 37.53 17.46
C SER A 733 -37.99 37.41 16.84
N PHE A 734 -37.75 36.43 15.97
CA PHE A 734 -36.48 36.23 15.28
C PHE A 734 -36.57 36.68 13.80
N PRO A 735 -35.99 37.82 13.40
CA PRO A 735 -36.15 38.39 12.06
C PRO A 735 -35.51 37.57 10.93
N ALA A 736 -34.68 36.57 11.24
CA ALA A 736 -33.86 35.84 10.26
C ALA A 736 -34.47 34.54 9.70
N LEU A 737 -35.69 34.15 10.11
CA LEU A 737 -36.33 32.91 9.62
C LEU A 737 -37.64 33.13 8.83
N TYR A 738 -38.05 34.37 8.60
CA TYR A 738 -39.34 34.68 7.96
C TYR A 738 -39.29 34.63 6.42
N GLY A 739 -38.11 34.65 5.80
CA GLY A 739 -37.95 34.66 4.34
C GLY A 739 -38.00 33.28 3.64
N ARG A 740 -37.93 32.17 4.38
CA ARG A 740 -37.73 30.83 3.79
C ARG A 740 -38.92 29.86 3.90
N PHE A 741 -40.05 30.31 4.47
CA PHE A 741 -41.26 29.50 4.66
C PHE A 741 -42.45 29.94 3.80
N ARG A 742 -42.21 30.69 2.71
CA ARG A 742 -43.25 31.12 1.77
C ARG A 742 -43.35 30.25 0.50
N LEU A 743 -42.72 29.07 0.49
CA LEU A 743 -42.65 28.17 -0.69
C LEU A 743 -43.27 26.78 -0.43
N LEU A 744 -44.05 26.62 0.64
CA LEU A 744 -44.74 25.37 0.96
C LEU A 744 -46.21 25.62 1.31
N ASP A 745 -46.92 26.38 0.46
CA ASP A 745 -48.38 26.35 0.39
C ASP A 745 -48.79 25.47 -0.80
N PRO A 746 -49.43 24.31 -0.58
CA PRO A 746 -49.98 23.47 -1.63
C PRO A 746 -51.45 23.85 -1.87
N SER A 747 -51.67 24.84 -2.71
CA SER A 747 -52.94 25.00 -3.42
C SER A 747 -52.69 25.85 -4.66
N VAL A 748 -53.21 25.37 -5.80
CA VAL A 748 -53.08 25.87 -7.18
C VAL A 748 -52.13 25.02 -8.05
N LEU A 749 -52.74 24.44 -9.09
CA LEU A 749 -52.21 23.77 -10.28
C LEU A 749 -52.06 22.23 -10.28
N THR A 750 -53.20 21.55 -10.45
CA THR A 750 -53.32 20.35 -11.31
C THR A 750 -54.48 20.57 -12.27
N GLU A 751 -54.14 20.82 -13.54
CA GLU A 751 -54.88 20.62 -14.80
C GLU A 751 -54.03 21.37 -15.85
N GLU A 752 -53.59 20.84 -16.98
CA GLU A 752 -53.57 19.52 -17.62
C GLU A 752 -52.61 19.67 -18.84
N MET A 753 -52.44 18.62 -19.63
CA MET A 753 -51.85 18.56 -20.99
C MET A 753 -50.43 17.99 -21.15
N THR A 754 -50.45 16.67 -21.32
CA THR A 754 -49.78 15.89 -22.39
C THR A 754 -49.70 16.61 -23.74
N ASP A 755 -48.58 16.41 -24.45
CA ASP A 755 -48.34 16.80 -25.84
C ASP A 755 -48.05 15.52 -26.68
N PRO A 756 -47.99 15.55 -28.02
CA PRO A 756 -49.05 15.00 -28.87
C PRO A 756 -48.54 13.91 -29.83
N GLU A 757 -49.45 13.19 -30.46
CA GLU A 757 -49.14 12.43 -31.69
C GLU A 757 -50.30 12.58 -32.69
N SER A 758 -49.91 13.05 -33.89
CA SER A 758 -50.54 13.02 -35.22
C SER A 758 -52.07 12.87 -35.38
N ASP A 759 -52.69 13.82 -36.09
CA ASP A 759 -53.26 13.55 -37.43
C ASP A 759 -53.69 14.83 -38.19
N GLN A 760 -53.74 14.66 -39.52
CA GLN A 760 -53.83 15.58 -40.66
C GLN A 760 -54.96 16.63 -40.66
N ALA A 761 -54.72 17.81 -41.28
CA ALA A 761 -55.29 18.20 -42.59
C ALA A 761 -55.15 19.71 -42.89
N TRP A 762 -54.78 20.00 -44.15
CA TRP A 762 -54.74 21.27 -44.90
C TRP A 762 -53.58 22.25 -44.66
#